data_AF-A0AAX2AJ71-F1
#
_entry.id   AF-A0AAX2AJ71-F1
#
_cell.length_a   1.000
_cell.length_b   1.000
_cell.length_c   1.000
_cell.angle_alpha   90.00
_cell.angle_beta   90.00
_cell.angle_gamma   90.00
#
_symmetry.space_group_name_H-M   'P 1'
#
loop_
_entity.id
_entity.type
_entity.pdbx_description
1 polymer ?
#
loop_
_entity_poly.entity_id
_entity_poly.type
_entity_poly.pdbx_seq_one_letter_code
_entity_poly.pdbx_strand_id
1 'polypeptide(L)'
;MKIAISIFLTLLFLTGCSTLNFQNTVSSKEELINKANKGDIKAMIALNKYYKFPETKEGFDLYNKWYETINKEDKTEDILEFANIFSKYNDMFINGKQKTQHLYNLAVELGSEDALFLQIEAYLKEYNYPKINQIKKKILENPTEEKLTKLYTLYKSKYMNTEASKIIELMTSYGFTYKQTTEEKLKDLIYKKDSQDEINKILEEVIASKDSKEIFQTADYLKKKYKYTYALKLYEAGLLLDNTNAHAYYEASEIYRRGNYTENLKRDENKALESLQKAADYNHFKASAELLREYTKNQENIQDYFNLVEKLKQTKEGKRALAQYYYNNYKKAKANEILNELAQEGDEEAILELALRIPSKYSFNPEEFNLTKKWQKNIIESNNLSLKKKFEEKISSFRFASYYTTMNEELVKKALEEKNIITLRELYIKNRYRNYDIALEYLQTAANYGDVKSNLNLARDYLGSKKEEDINKVLAIYEDLAQKGDINTTRTLAEFYFYPPYTKENFKDYKKAIYYYEKAANMGDLRSIKKLAQIFLCGECESKKLVDYKKAKIYLEKLAQMGEARDLFNLGWTYNFGKGVEKDLLKAKEYYEKAANLGFSSAYYNLAWLYYKDDVIKVDYKKALEYLKKGVELNNSNCINLLGLFYEKGYGVEKNMQTAISYYKQIANFDKYAANNLANYYRDNKNYKEAFKYYEIGSQLGNDESMNELGIIYEQGLGVQKDIQTALNYYNKAYNANLNPHAAYNIGLIYHYAKGGIKKDLQLAKKWYKRSTIDDAKKQLAKIK
;
A
#
# COMPACT_ATOMS: atom_id res chain seq x y z
N MET A 1 18.87 -74.23 -42.49
CA MET A 1 18.10 -72.97 -42.72
C MET A 1 16.65 -73.02 -42.18
N LYS A 2 16.34 -73.84 -41.16
CA LYS A 2 15.01 -73.84 -40.48
C LYS A 2 15.08 -73.79 -38.93
N ILE A 3 16.25 -73.50 -38.35
CA ILE A 3 16.42 -73.37 -36.89
C ILE A 3 16.89 -71.95 -36.48
N ALA A 4 17.31 -71.10 -37.43
CA ALA A 4 17.78 -69.74 -37.13
C ALA A 4 16.67 -68.66 -37.06
N ILE A 5 15.41 -69.00 -37.38
CA ILE A 5 14.30 -68.02 -37.39
C ILE A 5 13.42 -68.11 -36.11
N SER A 6 13.55 -69.18 -35.31
CA SER A 6 12.71 -69.38 -34.11
C SER A 6 13.31 -68.83 -32.80
N ILE A 7 14.57 -68.36 -32.81
CA ILE A 7 15.22 -67.75 -31.63
C ILE A 7 15.18 -66.21 -31.68
N PHE A 8 14.88 -65.62 -32.84
CA PHE A 8 14.70 -64.16 -32.96
C PHE A 8 13.27 -63.69 -32.61
N LEU A 9 12.31 -64.61 -32.50
CA LEU A 9 10.90 -64.32 -32.18
C LEU A 9 10.54 -64.52 -30.70
N THR A 10 11.44 -65.04 -29.86
CA THR A 10 11.22 -65.23 -28.41
C THR A 10 11.98 -64.23 -27.54
N LEU A 11 12.90 -63.44 -28.10
CA LEU A 11 13.60 -62.34 -27.40
C LEU A 11 12.95 -60.95 -27.58
N LEU A 12 11.90 -60.84 -28.40
CA LEU A 12 11.08 -59.62 -28.52
C LEU A 12 9.91 -59.55 -27.51
N PHE A 13 9.77 -60.54 -26.62
CA PHE A 13 8.74 -60.57 -25.57
C PHE A 13 9.26 -60.24 -24.15
N LEU A 14 10.53 -59.86 -23.98
CA LEU A 14 11.10 -59.45 -22.68
C LEU A 14 11.76 -58.06 -22.66
N THR A 15 11.69 -57.30 -23.75
CA THR A 15 11.75 -55.84 -23.69
C THR A 15 10.33 -55.34 -23.88
N GLY A 16 9.50 -55.57 -22.87
CA GLY A 16 8.21 -54.92 -22.78
C GLY A 16 8.44 -53.44 -23.00
N CYS A 17 7.84 -52.92 -24.06
CA CYS A 17 7.78 -51.51 -24.38
C CYS A 17 7.53 -50.74 -23.08
N SER A 18 8.59 -50.13 -22.55
CA SER A 18 8.48 -48.82 -21.96
C SER A 18 7.95 -47.95 -23.10
N THR A 19 6.64 -47.91 -23.23
CA THR A 19 5.97 -46.80 -23.87
C THR A 19 6.64 -45.57 -23.27
N LEU A 20 7.33 -44.84 -24.13
CA LEU A 20 7.76 -43.47 -23.92
C LEU A 20 6.49 -42.65 -23.66
N ASN A 21 5.93 -42.81 -22.46
CA ASN A 21 5.17 -41.79 -21.81
C ASN A 21 6.21 -40.71 -21.50
N PHE A 22 6.37 -39.77 -22.43
CA PHE A 22 6.77 -38.42 -22.10
C PHE A 22 5.64 -37.77 -21.27
N GLN A 23 5.31 -38.39 -20.13
CA GLN A 23 4.74 -37.64 -19.04
C GLN A 23 5.90 -36.83 -18.48
N ASN A 24 5.75 -35.51 -18.46
CA ASN A 24 6.55 -34.64 -17.60
C ASN A 24 6.43 -35.16 -16.16
N THR A 25 7.24 -36.14 -15.78
CA THR A 25 7.32 -36.62 -14.40
C THR A 25 7.98 -35.51 -13.61
N VAL A 26 7.16 -34.71 -12.94
CA VAL A 26 7.63 -33.71 -11.98
C VAL A 26 8.57 -34.45 -11.02
N SER A 27 9.83 -34.01 -10.94
CA SER A 27 10.81 -34.55 -9.99
C SER A 27 10.19 -34.64 -8.59
N SER A 28 10.56 -35.68 -7.86
CA SER A 28 10.07 -35.85 -6.48
C SER A 28 10.45 -34.64 -5.62
N LYS A 29 9.64 -34.36 -4.58
CA LYS A 29 9.91 -33.25 -3.64
C LYS A 29 11.34 -33.32 -3.09
N GLU A 30 11.79 -34.51 -2.69
CA GLU A 30 13.13 -34.75 -2.15
C GLU A 30 14.24 -34.48 -3.18
N GLU A 31 14.06 -34.91 -4.42
CA GLU A 31 15.02 -34.63 -5.49
C GLU A 31 15.16 -33.12 -5.75
N LEU A 32 14.03 -32.41 -5.80
CA LEU A 32 14.04 -30.96 -5.97
C LEU A 32 14.67 -30.24 -4.79
N ILE A 33 14.41 -30.67 -3.55
CA ILE A 33 15.08 -30.12 -2.35
C ILE A 33 16.59 -30.32 -2.45
N ASN A 34 17.04 -31.51 -2.86
CA ASN A 34 18.47 -31.81 -3.02
C ASN A 34 19.13 -30.93 -4.09
N LYS A 35 18.46 -30.69 -5.22
CA LYS A 35 18.93 -29.76 -6.27
C LYS A 35 18.96 -28.32 -5.76
N ALA A 36 17.88 -27.86 -5.13
CA ALA A 36 17.76 -26.51 -4.58
C ALA A 36 18.83 -26.23 -3.51
N ASN A 37 19.13 -27.20 -2.65
CA ASN A 37 20.22 -27.10 -1.66
C ASN A 37 21.61 -26.98 -2.28
N LYS A 38 21.78 -27.38 -3.55
CA LYS A 38 23.02 -27.19 -4.34
C LYS A 38 23.00 -25.89 -5.14
N GLY A 39 21.97 -25.05 -5.00
CA GLY A 39 21.84 -23.76 -5.67
C GLY A 39 21.01 -23.78 -6.95
N ASP A 40 20.31 -24.87 -7.28
CA ASP A 40 19.41 -24.91 -8.44
C ASP A 40 18.14 -24.08 -8.19
N ILE A 41 18.10 -22.88 -8.76
CA ILE A 41 16.98 -21.95 -8.62
C ILE A 41 15.71 -22.49 -9.27
N LYS A 42 15.82 -23.19 -10.41
CA LYS A 42 14.66 -23.80 -11.08
C LYS A 42 14.04 -24.87 -10.20
N ALA A 43 14.84 -25.61 -9.43
CA ALA A 43 14.33 -26.54 -8.43
C ALA A 43 13.61 -25.81 -7.28
N MET A 44 14.13 -24.66 -6.81
CA MET A 44 13.42 -23.82 -5.83
C MET A 44 12.08 -23.34 -6.39
N ILE A 45 12.05 -22.84 -7.62
CA ILE A 45 10.82 -22.40 -8.29
C ILE A 45 9.82 -23.56 -8.44
N ALA A 46 10.29 -24.73 -8.88
CA ALA A 46 9.49 -25.92 -9.02
C ALA A 46 8.86 -26.37 -7.69
N LEU A 47 9.59 -26.29 -6.58
CA LEU A 47 9.06 -26.61 -5.25
C LEU A 47 7.86 -25.73 -4.87
N ASN A 48 7.93 -24.42 -5.11
CA ASN A 48 6.77 -23.55 -4.92
C ASN A 48 5.63 -23.91 -5.89
N LYS A 49 5.95 -24.14 -7.18
CA LYS A 49 4.97 -24.39 -8.24
C LYS A 49 4.21 -25.71 -8.10
N TYR A 50 4.83 -26.75 -7.55
CA TYR A 50 4.25 -28.09 -7.49
C TYR A 50 3.91 -28.57 -6.07
N TYR A 51 4.45 -27.93 -5.03
CA TYR A 51 4.29 -28.42 -3.65
C TYR A 51 3.83 -27.35 -2.65
N LYS A 52 3.53 -26.11 -3.07
CA LYS A 52 3.27 -24.95 -2.19
C LYS A 52 4.33 -24.82 -1.10
N PHE A 53 5.57 -25.19 -1.42
CA PHE A 53 6.56 -25.54 -0.40
C PHE A 53 6.84 -24.44 0.64
N PRO A 54 6.93 -23.13 0.28
CA PRO A 54 7.10 -22.05 1.25
C PRO A 54 6.05 -22.02 2.38
N GLU A 55 4.85 -22.56 2.14
CA GLU A 55 3.77 -22.56 3.11
C GLU A 55 3.98 -23.57 4.24
N THR A 56 4.85 -24.57 4.05
CA THR A 56 5.20 -25.56 5.08
C THR A 56 6.33 -25.06 5.97
N LYS A 57 6.43 -25.55 7.22
CA LYS A 57 7.57 -25.24 8.10
C LYS A 57 8.93 -25.54 7.43
N GLU A 58 9.05 -26.70 6.79
CA GLU A 58 10.29 -27.12 6.12
C GLU A 58 10.66 -26.18 4.96
N GLY A 59 9.68 -25.82 4.12
CA GLY A 59 9.93 -24.89 3.03
C GLY A 59 10.19 -23.48 3.53
N PHE A 60 9.49 -23.00 4.55
CA PHE A 60 9.79 -21.72 5.19
C PHE A 60 11.25 -21.62 5.64
N ASP A 61 11.76 -22.65 6.33
CA ASP A 61 13.16 -22.73 6.78
C ASP A 61 14.14 -22.72 5.59
N LEU A 62 13.86 -23.51 4.56
CA LEU A 62 14.72 -23.63 3.39
C LEU A 62 14.73 -22.38 2.50
N TYR A 63 13.59 -21.73 2.26
CA TYR A 63 13.55 -20.49 1.48
C TYR A 63 14.28 -19.35 2.19
N ASN A 64 14.19 -19.29 3.52
CA ASN A 64 15.01 -18.35 4.30
C ASN A 64 16.51 -18.59 4.07
N LYS A 65 16.94 -19.86 4.04
CA LYS A 65 18.33 -20.22 3.76
C LYS A 65 18.73 -19.92 2.31
N TRP A 66 17.88 -20.23 1.35
CA TRP A 66 18.16 -20.05 -0.09
C TRP A 66 18.18 -18.60 -0.54
N TYR A 67 17.60 -17.68 0.24
CA TYR A 67 17.65 -16.24 -0.06
C TYR A 67 19.08 -15.73 -0.30
N GLU A 68 20.05 -16.18 0.51
CA GLU A 68 21.47 -15.79 0.37
C GLU A 68 22.11 -16.33 -0.91
N THR A 69 21.61 -17.44 -1.46
CA THR A 69 22.06 -17.99 -2.73
C THR A 69 21.63 -17.11 -3.89
N ILE A 70 20.36 -16.68 -3.89
CA ILE A 70 19.80 -15.81 -4.95
C ILE A 70 20.46 -14.43 -4.97
N ASN A 71 20.92 -13.95 -3.82
CA ASN A 71 21.65 -12.69 -3.72
C ASN A 71 22.99 -12.68 -4.49
N LYS A 72 23.44 -13.85 -4.98
CA LYS A 72 24.68 -14.01 -5.76
C LYS A 72 24.42 -14.42 -7.21
N GLU A 73 23.15 -14.53 -7.62
CA GLU A 73 22.75 -14.87 -8.98
C GLU A 73 22.95 -13.67 -9.92
N ASP A 74 23.23 -13.94 -11.20
CA ASP A 74 23.38 -12.91 -12.24
C ASP A 74 22.25 -12.91 -13.28
N LYS A 75 21.45 -13.97 -13.33
CA LYS A 75 20.28 -14.07 -14.21
C LYS A 75 19.06 -13.35 -13.64
N THR A 76 18.68 -12.25 -14.28
CA THR A 76 17.56 -11.43 -13.84
C THR A 76 16.23 -12.17 -13.81
N GLU A 77 15.97 -13.11 -14.73
CA GLU A 77 14.74 -13.89 -14.78
C GLU A 77 14.59 -14.78 -13.53
N ASP A 78 15.67 -15.46 -13.15
CA ASP A 78 15.71 -16.36 -11.99
C ASP A 78 15.54 -15.54 -10.69
N ILE A 79 16.19 -14.37 -10.59
CA ILE A 79 16.05 -13.43 -9.47
C ILE A 79 14.59 -12.96 -9.35
N LEU A 80 13.97 -12.56 -10.46
CA LEU A 80 12.60 -12.04 -10.46
C LEU A 80 11.56 -13.12 -10.15
N GLU A 81 11.70 -14.32 -10.69
CA GLU A 81 10.78 -15.42 -10.41
C GLU A 81 10.86 -15.80 -8.92
N PHE A 82 12.06 -15.86 -8.35
CA PHE A 82 12.24 -16.08 -6.92
C PHE A 82 11.72 -14.91 -6.07
N ALA A 83 11.99 -13.66 -6.49
CA ALA A 83 11.49 -12.47 -5.81
C ALA A 83 9.95 -12.44 -5.76
N ASN A 84 9.27 -12.93 -6.79
CA ASN A 84 7.81 -13.03 -6.81
C ASN A 84 7.28 -14.04 -5.78
N ILE A 85 8.02 -15.13 -5.52
CA ILE A 85 7.70 -16.07 -4.43
C ILE A 85 7.81 -15.34 -3.09
N PHE A 86 8.93 -14.65 -2.83
CA PHE A 86 9.11 -13.86 -1.61
C PHE A 86 8.08 -12.75 -1.46
N SER A 87 7.74 -12.06 -2.55
CA SER A 87 6.72 -11.02 -2.60
C SER A 87 5.34 -11.57 -2.19
N LYS A 88 4.99 -12.78 -2.63
CA LYS A 88 3.73 -13.45 -2.25
C LYS A 88 3.68 -13.79 -0.76
N TYR A 89 4.79 -14.27 -0.18
CA TYR A 89 4.87 -14.75 1.21
C TYR A 89 5.63 -13.79 2.14
N ASN A 90 5.73 -12.51 1.79
CA ASN A 90 6.63 -11.56 2.46
C ASN A 90 6.32 -11.35 3.95
N ASP A 91 5.10 -11.65 4.38
CA ASP A 91 4.64 -11.49 5.75
C ASP A 91 5.06 -12.66 6.67
N MET A 92 5.54 -13.76 6.08
CA MET A 92 6.06 -14.91 6.82
C MET A 92 7.49 -14.66 7.28
N PHE A 93 8.27 -13.92 6.48
CA PHE A 93 9.72 -13.79 6.64
C PHE A 93 10.13 -12.51 7.36
N ILE A 94 11.22 -12.60 8.13
CA ILE A 94 11.90 -11.43 8.71
C ILE A 94 12.31 -10.49 7.58
N ASN A 95 11.83 -9.24 7.66
CA ASN A 95 12.06 -8.22 6.63
C ASN A 95 11.69 -8.69 5.21
N GLY A 96 10.71 -9.58 5.04
CA GLY A 96 10.39 -10.18 3.73
C GLY A 96 10.09 -9.15 2.64
N LYS A 97 9.50 -8.01 3.00
CA LYS A 97 9.29 -6.88 2.08
C LYS A 97 10.60 -6.25 1.63
N GLN A 98 11.50 -5.94 2.55
CA GLN A 98 12.81 -5.36 2.23
C GLN A 98 13.63 -6.36 1.42
N LYS A 99 13.57 -7.65 1.75
CA LYS A 99 14.18 -8.73 0.98
C LYS A 99 13.69 -8.76 -0.47
N THR A 100 12.39 -8.62 -0.68
CA THR A 100 11.78 -8.55 -2.02
C THR A 100 12.27 -7.31 -2.78
N GLN A 101 12.28 -6.15 -2.13
CA GLN A 101 12.75 -4.91 -2.75
C GLN A 101 14.25 -4.95 -3.08
N HIS A 102 15.04 -5.61 -2.23
CA HIS A 102 16.47 -5.86 -2.49
C HIS A 102 16.67 -6.68 -3.76
N LEU A 103 15.92 -7.78 -3.93
CA LEU A 103 16.01 -8.59 -5.15
C LEU A 103 15.56 -7.81 -6.40
N TYR A 104 14.52 -6.97 -6.29
CA TYR A 104 14.15 -6.09 -7.40
C TYR A 104 15.24 -5.07 -7.72
N ASN A 105 15.89 -4.46 -6.71
CA ASN A 105 17.02 -3.55 -6.93
C ASN A 105 18.18 -4.27 -7.60
N LEU A 106 18.54 -5.47 -7.12
CA LEU A 106 19.58 -6.30 -7.70
C LEU A 106 19.29 -6.60 -9.18
N ALA A 107 18.05 -6.98 -9.52
CA ALA A 107 17.65 -7.20 -10.90
C ALA A 107 17.73 -5.91 -11.75
N VAL A 108 17.36 -4.75 -11.22
CA VAL A 108 17.53 -3.45 -11.90
C VAL A 108 19.00 -3.13 -12.13
N GLU A 109 19.88 -3.36 -11.15
CA GLU A 109 21.33 -3.15 -11.26
C GLU A 109 21.97 -4.05 -12.31
N LEU A 110 21.43 -5.26 -12.49
CA LEU A 110 21.79 -6.21 -13.55
C LEU A 110 21.12 -5.92 -14.91
N GLY A 111 20.33 -4.84 -15.02
CA GLY A 111 19.77 -4.36 -16.28
C GLY A 111 18.31 -4.78 -16.57
N SER A 112 17.61 -5.36 -15.59
CA SER A 112 16.20 -5.75 -15.78
C SER A 112 15.25 -4.55 -15.74
N GLU A 113 14.63 -4.25 -16.88
CA GLU A 113 13.60 -3.20 -16.94
C GLU A 113 12.28 -3.65 -16.32
N ASP A 114 11.94 -4.94 -16.42
CA ASP A 114 10.70 -5.51 -15.83
C ASP A 114 10.69 -5.37 -14.30
N ALA A 115 11.86 -5.40 -13.67
CA ALA A 115 12.02 -5.15 -12.24
C ALA A 115 11.50 -3.76 -11.83
N LEU A 116 11.65 -2.72 -12.67
CA LEU A 116 11.15 -1.37 -12.38
C LEU A 116 9.61 -1.35 -12.26
N PHE A 117 8.90 -2.10 -13.11
CA PHE A 117 7.44 -2.20 -13.07
C PHE A 117 6.97 -2.99 -11.84
N LEU A 118 7.67 -4.06 -11.48
CA LEU A 118 7.40 -4.83 -10.26
C LEU A 118 7.61 -3.98 -9.00
N GLN A 119 8.61 -3.10 -8.99
CA GLN A 119 8.80 -2.12 -7.91
C GLN A 119 7.65 -1.12 -7.82
N ILE A 120 7.19 -0.57 -8.95
CA ILE A 120 6.02 0.32 -8.96
C ILE A 120 4.80 -0.42 -8.41
N GLU A 121 4.55 -1.66 -8.83
CA GLU A 121 3.42 -2.44 -8.32
C GLU A 121 3.52 -2.66 -6.80
N ALA A 122 4.71 -3.00 -6.31
CA ALA A 122 4.95 -3.18 -4.88
C ALA A 122 4.73 -1.88 -4.09
N TYR A 123 5.22 -0.74 -4.58
CA TYR A 123 5.05 0.55 -3.91
C TYR A 123 3.62 1.11 -4.04
N LEU A 124 2.88 0.74 -5.09
CA LEU A 124 1.46 1.08 -5.23
C LEU A 124 0.60 0.44 -4.14
N LYS A 125 0.90 -0.81 -3.76
CA LYS A 125 0.24 -1.48 -2.61
C LYS A 125 0.49 -0.75 -1.29
N GLU A 126 1.53 0.08 -1.21
CA GLU A 126 1.93 0.82 -0.01
C GLU A 126 1.65 2.32 -0.08
N TYR A 127 1.04 2.80 -1.17
CA TYR A 127 0.81 4.23 -1.42
C TYR A 127 2.08 5.09 -1.35
N ASN A 128 3.24 4.52 -1.72
CA ASN A 128 4.54 5.21 -1.67
C ASN A 128 4.83 5.99 -2.97
N TYR A 129 4.04 7.04 -3.21
CA TYR A 129 4.12 7.88 -4.41
C TYR A 129 5.50 8.51 -4.67
N PRO A 130 6.28 8.95 -3.67
CA PRO A 130 7.62 9.48 -3.91
C PRO A 130 8.55 8.47 -4.61
N LYS A 131 8.58 7.22 -4.12
CA LYS A 131 9.37 6.16 -4.75
C LYS A 131 8.84 5.76 -6.12
N ILE A 132 7.51 5.69 -6.28
CA ILE A 132 6.87 5.45 -7.58
C ILE A 132 7.31 6.51 -8.60
N ASN A 133 7.29 7.79 -8.20
CA ASN A 133 7.69 8.89 -9.07
C ASN A 133 9.19 8.84 -9.42
N GLN A 134 10.03 8.43 -8.48
CA GLN A 134 11.46 8.23 -8.74
C GLN A 134 11.70 7.11 -9.77
N ILE A 135 11.02 5.98 -9.64
CA ILE A 135 11.13 4.86 -10.58
C ILE A 135 10.51 5.23 -11.94
N LYS A 136 9.36 5.90 -11.94
CA LYS A 136 8.74 6.45 -13.15
C LYS A 136 9.71 7.37 -13.90
N LYS A 137 10.44 8.24 -13.19
CA LYS A 137 11.45 9.10 -13.81
C LYS A 137 12.53 8.27 -14.52
N LYS A 138 13.03 7.20 -13.91
CA LYS A 138 14.00 6.28 -14.55
C LYS A 138 13.43 5.62 -15.81
N ILE A 139 12.18 5.14 -15.77
CA ILE A 139 11.50 4.56 -16.95
C ILE A 139 11.42 5.60 -18.08
N LEU A 140 11.22 6.87 -17.74
CA LEU A 140 11.09 7.99 -18.69
C LEU A 140 12.42 8.58 -19.17
N GLU A 141 13.57 8.11 -18.69
CA GLU A 141 14.88 8.49 -19.24
C GLU A 141 15.07 7.96 -20.67
N ASN A 142 14.46 6.82 -20.99
CA ASN A 142 14.40 6.24 -22.34
C ASN A 142 13.00 5.67 -22.63
N PRO A 143 12.02 6.53 -22.96
CA PRO A 143 10.64 6.11 -23.13
C PRO A 143 10.45 5.34 -24.45
N THR A 144 9.82 4.18 -24.36
CA THR A 144 9.37 3.39 -25.52
C THR A 144 7.86 3.19 -25.46
N GLU A 145 7.25 2.90 -26.61
CA GLU A 145 5.82 2.58 -26.69
C GLU A 145 5.46 1.42 -25.75
N GLU A 146 6.30 0.39 -25.70
CA GLU A 146 6.11 -0.76 -24.80
C GLU A 146 6.14 -0.35 -23.32
N LYS A 147 7.12 0.45 -22.90
CA LYS A 147 7.26 0.90 -21.50
C LYS A 147 6.07 1.73 -21.06
N LEU A 148 5.63 2.66 -21.90
CA LEU A 148 4.47 3.50 -21.61
C LEU A 148 3.18 2.67 -21.61
N THR A 149 3.05 1.68 -22.50
CA THR A 149 1.91 0.75 -22.51
C THR A 149 1.87 -0.13 -21.26
N LYS A 150 3.03 -0.65 -20.81
CA LYS A 150 3.16 -1.38 -19.54
C LYS A 150 2.75 -0.49 -18.35
N LEU A 151 3.22 0.77 -18.32
CA LEU A 151 2.88 1.72 -17.25
C LEU A 151 1.40 2.10 -17.26
N TYR A 152 0.81 2.32 -18.44
CA TYR A 152 -0.63 2.55 -18.62
C TYR A 152 -1.43 1.37 -18.07
N THR A 153 -1.11 0.16 -18.53
CA THR A 153 -1.79 -1.08 -18.13
C THR A 153 -1.70 -1.28 -16.62
N LEU A 154 -0.52 -1.03 -16.03
CA LEU A 154 -0.31 -1.12 -14.60
C LEU A 154 -1.24 -0.17 -13.83
N TYR A 155 -1.27 1.12 -14.17
CA TYR A 155 -2.18 2.08 -13.51
C TYR A 155 -3.65 1.75 -13.74
N LYS A 156 -4.02 1.32 -14.94
CA LYS A 156 -5.39 0.92 -15.28
C LYS A 156 -5.85 -0.27 -14.45
N SER A 157 -4.99 -1.28 -14.28
CA SER A 157 -5.27 -2.48 -13.47
C SER A 157 -5.50 -2.16 -11.99
N LYS A 158 -4.94 -1.06 -11.48
CA LYS A 158 -5.13 -0.57 -10.11
C LYS A 158 -6.22 0.50 -10.00
N TYR A 159 -7.05 0.67 -11.03
CA TYR A 159 -8.14 1.64 -11.10
C TYR A 159 -7.69 3.11 -10.98
N MET A 160 -6.42 3.41 -11.29
CA MET A 160 -5.86 4.76 -11.24
C MET A 160 -6.06 5.49 -12.57
N ASN A 161 -7.32 5.75 -12.93
CA ASN A 161 -7.68 6.30 -14.24
C ASN A 161 -6.99 7.63 -14.56
N THR A 162 -6.86 8.53 -13.58
CA THR A 162 -6.19 9.82 -13.78
C THR A 162 -4.71 9.66 -14.13
N GLU A 163 -3.99 8.77 -13.44
CA GLU A 163 -2.58 8.51 -13.76
C GLU A 163 -2.44 7.79 -15.10
N ALA A 164 -3.34 6.86 -15.41
CA ALA A 164 -3.38 6.20 -16.71
C ALA A 164 -3.61 7.21 -17.85
N SER A 165 -4.51 8.17 -17.70
CA SER A 165 -4.73 9.25 -18.67
C SER A 165 -3.49 10.11 -18.89
N LYS A 166 -2.75 10.45 -17.82
CA LYS A 166 -1.47 11.16 -17.95
C LYS A 166 -0.43 10.37 -18.74
N ILE A 167 -0.46 9.03 -18.69
CA ILE A 167 0.42 8.20 -19.53
C ILE A 167 0.02 8.27 -21.00
N ILE A 168 -1.27 8.33 -21.32
CA ILE A 168 -1.75 8.54 -22.70
C ILE A 168 -1.27 9.89 -23.24
N GLU A 169 -1.43 10.97 -22.46
CA GLU A 169 -0.92 12.31 -22.82
C GLU A 169 0.59 12.27 -23.07
N LEU A 170 1.32 11.56 -22.22
CA LEU A 170 2.76 11.39 -22.34
C LEU A 170 3.14 10.59 -23.60
N MET A 171 2.44 9.49 -23.91
CA MET A 171 2.63 8.72 -25.15
C MET A 171 2.49 9.63 -26.38
N THR A 172 1.41 10.41 -26.43
CA THR A 172 1.16 11.38 -27.52
C THR A 172 2.29 12.40 -27.63
N SER A 173 2.80 12.91 -26.49
CA SER A 173 3.90 13.89 -26.49
C SER A 173 5.22 13.35 -27.07
N TYR A 174 5.45 12.03 -26.98
CA TYR A 174 6.60 11.34 -27.58
C TYR A 174 6.33 10.84 -29.00
N GLY A 175 5.16 11.16 -29.59
CA GLY A 175 4.78 10.72 -30.93
C GLY A 175 4.29 9.27 -30.99
N PHE A 176 4.06 8.62 -29.85
CA PHE A 176 3.43 7.29 -29.81
C PHE A 176 1.92 7.44 -29.89
N THR A 177 1.28 6.61 -30.71
CA THR A 177 -0.18 6.62 -30.84
C THR A 177 -0.78 5.68 -29.79
N TYR A 178 -1.48 6.20 -28.79
CA TYR A 178 -2.29 5.36 -27.92
C TYR A 178 -3.49 4.82 -28.71
N LYS A 179 -3.44 3.53 -29.07
CA LYS A 179 -4.58 2.84 -29.66
C LYS A 179 -5.48 2.33 -28.55
N GLN A 180 -6.54 3.09 -28.25
CA GLN A 180 -7.57 2.65 -27.31
C GLN A 180 -8.11 1.29 -27.73
N THR A 181 -8.18 0.35 -26.79
CA THR A 181 -8.72 -0.99 -27.08
C THR A 181 -10.21 -0.91 -27.40
N THR A 182 -10.69 -1.83 -28.22
CA THR A 182 -12.11 -1.92 -28.58
C THR A 182 -13.00 -2.07 -27.34
N GLU A 183 -12.56 -2.83 -26.34
CA GLU A 183 -13.27 -2.94 -25.05
C GLU A 183 -13.40 -1.58 -24.34
N GLU A 184 -12.34 -0.77 -24.31
CA GLU A 184 -12.35 0.56 -23.69
C GLU A 184 -13.25 1.54 -24.44
N LYS A 185 -13.27 1.49 -25.78
CA LYS A 185 -14.21 2.29 -26.59
C LYS A 185 -15.65 1.93 -26.26
N LEU A 186 -15.95 0.63 -26.08
CA LEU A 186 -17.31 0.13 -25.86
C LEU A 186 -17.80 0.22 -24.41
N LYS A 187 -16.89 0.21 -23.43
CA LYS A 187 -17.20 0.00 -21.99
C LYS A 187 -18.37 0.82 -21.45
N ASP A 188 -18.39 2.10 -21.75
CA ASP A 188 -19.43 3.02 -21.25
C ASP A 188 -20.56 3.23 -22.27
N LEU A 189 -20.27 3.08 -23.57
CA LEU A 189 -21.23 3.28 -24.64
C LEU A 189 -22.35 2.24 -24.60
N ILE A 190 -22.03 0.97 -24.33
CA ILE A 190 -23.02 -0.12 -24.36
C ILE A 190 -24.15 0.02 -23.32
N TYR A 191 -24.00 0.91 -22.34
CA TYR A 191 -25.02 1.18 -21.32
C TYR A 191 -25.79 2.49 -21.57
N LYS A 192 -25.38 3.30 -22.55
CA LYS A 192 -26.05 4.55 -22.92
C LYS A 192 -27.16 4.29 -23.92
N LYS A 193 -28.32 4.92 -23.71
CA LYS A 193 -29.52 4.70 -24.53
C LYS A 193 -29.38 5.24 -25.96
N ASP A 194 -28.59 6.31 -26.15
CA ASP A 194 -28.49 7.04 -27.43
C ASP A 194 -27.13 6.84 -28.13
N SER A 195 -26.39 5.77 -27.81
CA SER A 195 -25.04 5.52 -28.36
C SER A 195 -25.01 4.45 -29.47
N GLN A 196 -26.16 4.07 -30.03
CA GLN A 196 -26.25 2.96 -30.99
C GLN A 196 -25.43 3.18 -32.26
N ASP A 197 -25.44 4.39 -32.83
CA ASP A 197 -24.67 4.72 -34.03
C ASP A 197 -23.15 4.71 -33.77
N GLU A 198 -22.73 5.20 -32.61
CA GLU A 198 -21.33 5.20 -32.19
C GLU A 198 -20.81 3.78 -31.96
N ILE A 199 -21.61 2.93 -31.32
CA ILE A 199 -21.31 1.50 -31.18
C ILE A 199 -21.19 0.87 -32.57
N ASN A 200 -22.17 1.08 -33.45
CA ASN A 200 -22.16 0.50 -34.80
C ASN A 200 -20.91 0.88 -35.58
N LYS A 201 -20.48 2.14 -35.51
CA LYS A 201 -19.23 2.61 -36.13
C LYS A 201 -18.01 1.87 -35.60
N ILE A 202 -17.90 1.68 -34.29
CA ILE A 202 -16.79 0.91 -33.68
C ILE A 202 -16.82 -0.54 -34.17
N LEU A 203 -17.98 -1.17 -34.22
CA LEU A 203 -18.10 -2.55 -34.72
C LEU A 203 -17.73 -2.65 -36.20
N GLU A 204 -18.08 -1.66 -37.01
CA GLU A 204 -17.67 -1.58 -38.41
C GLU A 204 -16.16 -1.41 -38.57
N GLU A 205 -15.50 -0.59 -37.75
CA GLU A 205 -14.04 -0.49 -37.68
C GLU A 205 -13.39 -1.84 -37.34
N VAL A 206 -13.95 -2.55 -36.35
CA VAL A 206 -13.48 -3.88 -35.92
C VAL A 206 -13.63 -4.90 -37.05
N ILE A 207 -14.78 -4.93 -37.74
CA ILE A 207 -15.00 -5.83 -38.88
C ILE A 207 -14.06 -5.46 -40.05
N ALA A 208 -13.89 -4.17 -40.33
CA ALA A 208 -13.03 -3.68 -41.40
C ALA A 208 -11.54 -3.99 -41.19
N SER A 209 -11.11 -4.19 -39.93
CA SER A 209 -9.74 -4.60 -39.60
C SER A 209 -9.36 -5.95 -40.22
N LYS A 210 -10.35 -6.82 -40.47
CA LYS A 210 -10.19 -8.22 -40.89
C LYS A 210 -9.32 -9.07 -39.93
N ASP A 211 -9.08 -8.60 -38.71
CA ASP A 211 -8.45 -9.39 -37.65
C ASP A 211 -9.51 -10.25 -36.97
N SER A 212 -9.58 -11.54 -37.34
CA SER A 212 -10.55 -12.47 -36.78
C SER A 212 -10.42 -12.60 -35.26
N LYS A 213 -9.21 -12.49 -34.70
CA LYS A 213 -8.98 -12.56 -33.26
C LYS A 213 -9.59 -11.35 -32.56
N GLU A 214 -9.36 -10.14 -33.06
CA GLU A 214 -9.97 -8.91 -32.51
C GLU A 214 -11.51 -8.96 -32.58
N ILE A 215 -12.05 -9.45 -33.70
CA ILE A 215 -13.50 -9.59 -33.91
C ILE A 215 -14.11 -10.55 -32.87
N PHE A 216 -13.54 -11.75 -32.71
CA PHE A 216 -14.08 -12.74 -31.76
C PHE A 216 -13.92 -12.30 -30.31
N GLN A 217 -12.79 -11.70 -29.94
CA GLN A 217 -12.60 -11.15 -28.58
C GLN A 217 -13.65 -10.07 -28.26
N THR A 218 -13.94 -9.20 -29.22
CA THR A 218 -14.98 -8.16 -29.07
C THR A 218 -16.38 -8.78 -28.97
N ALA A 219 -16.65 -9.84 -29.73
CA ALA A 219 -17.91 -10.59 -29.65
C ALA A 219 -18.10 -11.25 -28.26
N ASP A 220 -17.06 -11.91 -27.74
CA ASP A 220 -17.06 -12.51 -26.39
C ASP A 220 -17.29 -11.46 -25.31
N TYR A 221 -16.62 -10.30 -25.41
CA TYR A 221 -16.82 -9.17 -24.51
C TYR A 221 -18.28 -8.71 -24.50
N LEU A 222 -18.86 -8.43 -25.67
CA LEU A 222 -20.24 -7.97 -25.80
C LEU A 222 -21.25 -9.01 -25.30
N LYS A 223 -21.02 -10.29 -25.59
CA LYS A 223 -21.84 -11.39 -25.07
C LYS A 223 -21.80 -11.42 -23.54
N LYS A 224 -20.63 -11.29 -22.91
CA LYS A 224 -20.47 -11.23 -21.44
C LYS A 224 -21.21 -10.02 -20.83
N LYS A 225 -21.42 -8.97 -21.61
CA LYS A 225 -22.20 -7.78 -21.23
C LYS A 225 -23.69 -7.87 -21.61
N TYR A 226 -24.17 -9.04 -22.04
CA TYR A 226 -25.56 -9.29 -22.44
C TYR A 226 -26.01 -8.45 -23.64
N LYS A 227 -25.09 -8.14 -24.56
CA LYS A 227 -25.34 -7.40 -25.82
C LYS A 227 -25.30 -8.35 -27.00
N TYR A 228 -26.30 -9.22 -27.09
CA TYR A 228 -26.28 -10.38 -27.96
C TYR A 228 -26.44 -10.02 -29.44
N THR A 229 -27.20 -8.97 -29.76
CA THR A 229 -27.36 -8.54 -31.17
C THR A 229 -26.02 -8.09 -31.77
N TYR A 230 -25.25 -7.31 -31.01
CA TYR A 230 -23.91 -6.88 -31.45
C TYR A 230 -22.90 -8.03 -31.44
N ALA A 231 -22.93 -8.89 -30.42
CA ALA A 231 -22.06 -10.06 -30.38
C ALA A 231 -22.32 -10.99 -31.58
N LEU A 232 -23.58 -11.24 -31.91
CA LEU A 232 -23.97 -12.09 -33.04
C LEU A 232 -23.50 -11.52 -34.38
N LYS A 233 -23.68 -10.19 -34.60
CA LYS A 233 -23.16 -9.50 -35.79
C LYS A 233 -21.65 -9.73 -35.95
N LEU A 234 -20.88 -9.66 -34.86
CA LEU A 234 -19.44 -9.90 -34.89
C LEU A 234 -19.08 -11.38 -35.07
N TYR A 235 -19.79 -12.31 -34.42
CA TYR A 235 -19.55 -13.74 -34.65
C TYR A 235 -19.79 -14.10 -36.11
N GLU A 236 -20.92 -13.66 -36.70
CA GLU A 236 -21.22 -13.87 -38.12
C GLU A 236 -20.13 -13.28 -39.02
N ALA A 237 -19.70 -12.04 -38.77
CA ALA A 237 -18.63 -11.40 -39.55
C ALA A 237 -17.27 -12.09 -39.40
N GLY A 238 -16.89 -12.47 -38.19
CA GLY A 238 -15.64 -13.18 -37.91
C GLY A 238 -15.61 -14.56 -38.56
N LEU A 239 -16.74 -15.27 -38.58
CA LEU A 239 -16.89 -16.58 -39.22
C LEU A 239 -16.81 -16.53 -40.76
N LEU A 240 -16.97 -15.35 -41.38
CA LEU A 240 -16.66 -15.15 -42.81
C LEU A 240 -15.15 -15.11 -43.08
N LEU A 241 -14.34 -14.78 -42.07
CA LEU A 241 -12.89 -14.68 -42.16
C LEU A 241 -12.19 -15.96 -41.67
N ASP A 242 -12.68 -16.52 -40.56
CA ASP A 242 -12.24 -17.78 -39.98
C ASP A 242 -13.46 -18.68 -39.75
N ASN A 243 -13.82 -19.41 -40.80
CA ASN A 243 -14.93 -20.35 -40.78
C ASN A 243 -14.60 -21.68 -40.06
N THR A 244 -13.47 -21.76 -39.35
CA THR A 244 -13.07 -22.93 -38.56
C THR A 244 -13.22 -22.69 -37.06
N ASN A 245 -13.64 -21.49 -36.65
CA ASN A 245 -13.75 -21.12 -35.25
C ASN A 245 -14.93 -21.80 -34.55
N ALA A 246 -14.64 -22.95 -33.94
CA ALA A 246 -15.63 -23.80 -33.28
C ALA A 246 -16.34 -23.10 -32.10
N HIS A 247 -15.63 -22.26 -31.35
CA HIS A 247 -16.18 -21.48 -30.23
C HIS A 247 -17.18 -20.44 -30.73
N ALA A 248 -16.83 -19.66 -31.75
CA ALA A 248 -17.73 -18.65 -32.32
C ALA A 248 -19.04 -19.27 -32.86
N TYR A 249 -18.96 -20.40 -33.56
CA TYR A 249 -20.18 -21.12 -33.99
C TYR A 249 -21.03 -21.58 -32.80
N TYR A 250 -20.42 -22.10 -31.73
CA TYR A 250 -21.15 -22.51 -30.53
C TYR A 250 -21.83 -21.30 -29.86
N GLU A 251 -21.11 -20.20 -29.70
CA GLU A 251 -21.66 -19.01 -29.05
C GLU A 251 -22.76 -18.35 -29.87
N ALA A 252 -22.64 -18.33 -31.21
CA ALA A 252 -23.72 -17.93 -32.10
C ALA A 252 -24.94 -18.86 -31.98
N SER A 253 -24.74 -20.18 -31.93
CA SER A 253 -25.82 -21.16 -31.77
C SER A 253 -26.62 -20.93 -30.47
N GLU A 254 -25.94 -20.60 -29.38
CA GLU A 254 -26.57 -20.29 -28.10
C GLU A 254 -27.46 -19.05 -28.18
N ILE A 255 -26.99 -18.03 -28.91
CA ILE A 255 -27.72 -16.78 -29.10
C ILE A 255 -28.96 -17.02 -29.96
N TYR A 256 -28.83 -17.67 -31.13
CA TYR A 256 -29.96 -17.99 -32.01
C TYR A 256 -31.02 -18.83 -31.30
N ARG A 257 -30.61 -19.84 -30.52
CA ARG A 257 -31.53 -20.73 -29.81
C ARG A 257 -32.32 -20.01 -28.73
N ARG A 258 -31.69 -19.13 -27.96
CA ARG A 258 -32.31 -18.44 -26.82
C ARG A 258 -33.11 -17.21 -27.25
N GLY A 259 -32.61 -16.50 -28.27
CA GLY A 259 -33.03 -15.14 -28.59
C GLY A 259 -32.74 -14.18 -27.43
N ASN A 260 -33.27 -12.96 -27.53
CA ASN A 260 -33.24 -11.98 -26.46
C ASN A 260 -34.43 -11.01 -26.57
N TYR A 261 -35.33 -11.03 -25.58
CA TYR A 261 -36.50 -10.16 -25.57
C TYR A 261 -36.14 -8.67 -25.46
N THR A 262 -35.15 -8.32 -24.62
CA THR A 262 -34.75 -6.93 -24.40
C THR A 262 -34.11 -6.26 -25.62
N GLU A 263 -33.55 -7.05 -26.53
CA GLU A 263 -32.95 -6.59 -27.80
C GLU A 263 -33.83 -6.91 -29.01
N ASN A 264 -35.07 -7.38 -28.81
CA ASN A 264 -35.99 -7.85 -29.86
C ASN A 264 -35.38 -8.92 -30.81
N LEU A 265 -34.41 -9.69 -30.32
CA LEU A 265 -33.77 -10.76 -31.08
C LEU A 265 -34.63 -12.03 -30.99
N LYS A 266 -35.25 -12.41 -32.11
CA LYS A 266 -36.07 -13.62 -32.20
C LYS A 266 -35.22 -14.89 -32.14
N ARG A 267 -35.83 -15.97 -31.68
CA ARG A 267 -35.24 -17.31 -31.76
C ARG A 267 -35.22 -17.80 -33.20
N ASP A 268 -34.15 -18.48 -33.58
CA ASP A 268 -33.99 -19.11 -34.89
C ASP A 268 -33.42 -20.52 -34.69
N GLU A 269 -34.30 -21.52 -34.65
CA GLU A 269 -33.91 -22.91 -34.36
C GLU A 269 -33.08 -23.53 -35.49
N ASN A 270 -33.32 -23.13 -36.74
CA ASN A 270 -32.59 -23.65 -37.90
C ASN A 270 -31.15 -23.14 -37.90
N LYS A 271 -30.93 -21.83 -37.74
CA LYS A 271 -29.57 -21.27 -37.64
C LYS A 271 -28.84 -21.74 -36.40
N ALA A 272 -29.56 -21.93 -35.29
CA ALA A 272 -29.00 -22.52 -34.09
C ALA A 272 -28.47 -23.93 -34.37
N LEU A 273 -29.28 -24.80 -35.00
CA LEU A 273 -28.87 -26.16 -35.32
C LEU A 273 -27.72 -26.22 -36.33
N GLU A 274 -27.76 -25.40 -37.39
CA GLU A 274 -26.67 -25.32 -38.39
C GLU A 274 -25.34 -24.87 -37.74
N SER A 275 -25.40 -23.81 -36.92
CA SER A 275 -24.21 -23.31 -36.20
C SER A 275 -23.70 -24.33 -35.18
N LEU A 276 -24.60 -25.03 -34.50
CA LEU A 276 -24.25 -26.10 -33.56
C LEU A 276 -23.57 -27.27 -34.27
N GLN A 277 -24.04 -27.63 -35.47
CA GLN A 277 -23.44 -28.66 -36.31
C GLN A 277 -22.03 -28.26 -36.75
N LYS A 278 -21.84 -27.03 -37.26
CA LYS A 278 -20.50 -26.52 -37.61
C LYS A 278 -19.56 -26.49 -36.40
N ALA A 279 -20.03 -26.04 -35.24
CA ALA A 279 -19.24 -26.08 -34.01
C ALA A 279 -18.80 -27.51 -33.66
N ALA A 280 -19.69 -28.49 -33.77
CA ALA A 280 -19.37 -29.89 -33.54
C ALA A 280 -18.42 -30.46 -34.60
N ASP A 281 -18.54 -30.02 -35.85
CA ASP A 281 -17.66 -30.42 -36.94
C ASP A 281 -16.22 -29.98 -36.71
N TYR A 282 -16.03 -28.80 -36.12
CA TYR A 282 -14.75 -28.28 -35.64
C TYR A 282 -14.42 -28.68 -34.19
N ASN A 283 -14.97 -29.81 -33.73
CA ASN A 283 -14.63 -30.47 -32.46
C ASN A 283 -14.95 -29.65 -31.19
N HIS A 284 -15.94 -28.75 -31.21
CA HIS A 284 -16.37 -28.04 -30.01
C HIS A 284 -17.11 -28.98 -29.04
N PHE A 285 -16.44 -29.35 -27.94
CA PHE A 285 -16.91 -30.30 -26.93
C PHE A 285 -18.38 -30.12 -26.49
N LYS A 286 -18.79 -28.89 -26.12
CA LYS A 286 -20.17 -28.67 -25.67
C LYS A 286 -21.18 -28.76 -26.81
N ALA A 287 -20.78 -28.30 -28.00
CA ALA A 287 -21.65 -28.31 -29.17
C ALA A 287 -21.97 -29.75 -29.57
N SER A 288 -20.95 -30.61 -29.63
CA SER A 288 -21.11 -32.02 -29.97
C SER A 288 -22.02 -32.76 -28.98
N ALA A 289 -21.89 -32.49 -27.67
CA ALA A 289 -22.75 -33.10 -26.65
C ALA A 289 -24.22 -32.63 -26.74
N GLU A 290 -24.46 -31.39 -27.18
CA GLU A 290 -25.80 -30.86 -27.41
C GLU A 290 -26.39 -31.40 -28.73
N LEU A 291 -25.60 -31.45 -29.80
CA LEU A 291 -26.01 -31.97 -31.10
C LEU A 291 -26.43 -33.44 -31.05
N LEU A 292 -25.71 -34.28 -30.29
CA LEU A 292 -26.13 -35.66 -30.04
C LEU A 292 -27.54 -35.77 -29.44
N ARG A 293 -27.97 -34.79 -28.63
CA ARG A 293 -29.35 -34.77 -28.09
C ARG A 293 -30.36 -34.40 -29.16
N GLU A 294 -30.02 -33.43 -30.02
CA GLU A 294 -30.87 -33.04 -31.15
C GLU A 294 -31.08 -34.22 -32.09
N TYR A 295 -30.04 -34.96 -32.45
CA TYR A 295 -30.18 -36.16 -33.28
C TYR A 295 -31.05 -37.25 -32.66
N THR A 296 -31.10 -37.38 -31.32
CA THR A 296 -32.00 -38.36 -30.69
C THR A 296 -33.48 -37.97 -30.67
N LYS A 297 -33.86 -36.75 -31.08
CA LYS A 297 -35.27 -36.33 -31.13
C LYS A 297 -36.03 -36.88 -32.33
N ASN A 298 -35.34 -37.18 -33.44
CA ASN A 298 -35.95 -37.67 -34.68
C ASN A 298 -35.23 -38.95 -35.15
N GLN A 299 -35.99 -39.99 -35.50
CA GLN A 299 -35.44 -41.28 -35.97
C GLN A 299 -34.63 -41.16 -37.26
N GLU A 300 -34.92 -40.16 -38.09
CA GLU A 300 -34.21 -39.92 -39.36
C GLU A 300 -32.72 -39.57 -39.16
N ASN A 301 -32.34 -39.05 -37.98
CA ASN A 301 -30.97 -38.61 -37.68
C ASN A 301 -30.11 -39.71 -37.02
N ILE A 302 -30.58 -40.96 -37.00
CA ILE A 302 -29.90 -42.04 -36.27
C ILE A 302 -28.49 -42.34 -36.82
N GLN A 303 -28.30 -42.22 -38.13
CA GLN A 303 -27.00 -42.44 -38.76
C GLN A 303 -26.01 -41.31 -38.42
N ASP A 304 -26.47 -40.06 -38.44
CA ASP A 304 -25.66 -38.89 -38.06
C ASP A 304 -25.23 -38.96 -36.59
N TYR A 305 -26.12 -39.45 -35.73
CA TYR A 305 -25.78 -39.77 -34.34
C TYR A 305 -24.61 -40.77 -34.25
N PHE A 306 -24.68 -41.92 -34.95
CA PHE A 306 -23.60 -42.91 -34.90
C PHE A 306 -22.29 -42.38 -35.48
N ASN A 307 -22.35 -41.64 -36.59
CA ASN A 307 -21.17 -41.02 -37.20
C ASN A 307 -20.49 -40.03 -36.23
N LEU A 308 -21.28 -39.18 -35.57
CA LEU A 308 -20.77 -38.23 -34.58
C LEU A 308 -20.20 -38.94 -33.35
N VAL A 309 -20.84 -40.02 -32.88
CA VAL A 309 -20.31 -40.83 -31.77
C VAL A 309 -18.93 -41.41 -32.12
N GLU A 310 -18.77 -42.02 -33.29
CA GLU A 310 -17.48 -42.60 -33.69
C GLU A 310 -16.39 -41.53 -33.86
N LYS A 311 -16.74 -40.35 -34.40
CA LYS A 311 -15.83 -39.21 -34.47
C LYS A 311 -15.38 -38.76 -33.08
N LEU A 312 -16.31 -38.61 -32.14
CA LEU A 312 -16.00 -38.11 -30.80
C LEU A 312 -15.14 -39.09 -29.99
N LYS A 313 -15.21 -40.40 -30.23
CA LYS A 313 -14.35 -41.38 -29.55
C LYS A 313 -12.85 -41.20 -29.84
N GLN A 314 -12.50 -40.54 -30.95
CA GLN A 314 -11.11 -40.44 -31.42
C GLN A 314 -10.27 -39.41 -30.65
N THR A 315 -10.89 -38.49 -29.90
CA THR A 315 -10.19 -37.40 -29.18
C THR A 315 -10.58 -37.36 -27.71
N LYS A 316 -9.71 -36.82 -26.85
CA LYS A 316 -10.01 -36.66 -25.42
C LYS A 316 -11.21 -35.72 -25.22
N GLU A 317 -11.25 -34.62 -25.94
CA GLU A 317 -12.35 -33.65 -25.99
C GLU A 317 -13.65 -34.33 -26.42
N GLY A 318 -13.63 -35.13 -27.48
CA GLY A 318 -14.83 -35.82 -27.95
C GLY A 318 -15.31 -36.90 -26.97
N LYS A 319 -14.41 -37.67 -26.37
CA LYS A 319 -14.73 -38.62 -25.29
C LYS A 319 -15.40 -37.91 -24.11
N ARG A 320 -14.89 -36.75 -23.69
CA ARG A 320 -15.56 -35.92 -22.68
C ARG A 320 -16.98 -35.58 -23.15
N ALA A 321 -17.15 -35.14 -24.41
CA ALA A 321 -18.46 -34.68 -24.91
C ALA A 321 -19.48 -35.82 -24.88
N LEU A 322 -19.05 -37.01 -25.26
CA LEU A 322 -19.83 -38.24 -25.15
C LEU A 322 -20.21 -38.55 -23.70
N ALA A 323 -19.26 -38.44 -22.77
CA ALA A 323 -19.55 -38.66 -21.36
C ALA A 323 -20.60 -37.66 -20.84
N GLN A 324 -20.46 -36.38 -21.16
CA GLN A 324 -21.41 -35.34 -20.78
C GLN A 324 -22.80 -35.61 -21.38
N TYR A 325 -22.86 -36.02 -22.65
CA TYR A 325 -24.09 -36.43 -23.31
C TYR A 325 -24.74 -37.62 -22.61
N TYR A 326 -24.01 -38.71 -22.37
CA TYR A 326 -24.55 -39.90 -21.71
C TYR A 326 -25.01 -39.62 -20.29
N TYR A 327 -24.27 -38.79 -19.55
CA TYR A 327 -24.63 -38.39 -18.20
C TYR A 327 -25.98 -37.66 -18.17
N ASN A 328 -26.17 -36.70 -19.06
CA ASN A 328 -27.41 -35.91 -19.15
C ASN A 328 -28.62 -36.71 -19.67
N ASN A 329 -28.38 -37.83 -20.35
CA ASN A 329 -29.41 -38.76 -20.82
C ASN A 329 -29.58 -39.99 -19.91
N TYR A 330 -29.26 -39.84 -18.62
CA TYR A 330 -29.42 -40.89 -17.58
C TYR A 330 -28.61 -42.18 -17.81
N LYS A 331 -27.65 -42.19 -18.74
CA LYS A 331 -26.71 -43.31 -19.00
C LYS A 331 -25.41 -43.14 -18.21
N LYS A 332 -25.53 -42.99 -16.89
CA LYS A 332 -24.41 -42.61 -15.99
C LYS A 332 -23.24 -43.59 -15.99
N ALA A 333 -23.50 -44.90 -16.04
CA ALA A 333 -22.45 -45.92 -16.07
C ALA A 333 -21.52 -45.75 -17.27
N LYS A 334 -22.11 -45.55 -18.47
CA LYS A 334 -21.35 -45.31 -19.71
C LYS A 334 -20.57 -44.00 -19.68
N ALA A 335 -21.14 -42.95 -19.10
CA ALA A 335 -20.42 -41.69 -18.89
C ALA A 335 -19.22 -41.87 -17.94
N ASN A 336 -19.41 -42.61 -16.85
CA ASN A 336 -18.37 -42.90 -15.87
C ASN A 336 -17.21 -43.72 -16.43
N GLU A 337 -17.52 -44.71 -17.26
CA GLU A 337 -16.53 -45.53 -17.94
C GLU A 337 -15.58 -44.67 -18.78
N ILE A 338 -16.14 -43.82 -19.65
CA ILE A 338 -15.37 -42.94 -20.53
C ILE A 338 -14.53 -41.94 -19.72
N LEU A 339 -15.13 -41.31 -18.70
CA LEU A 339 -14.38 -40.36 -17.86
C LEU A 339 -13.29 -41.05 -17.05
N ASN A 340 -13.51 -42.28 -16.58
CA ASN A 340 -12.52 -43.01 -15.80
C ASN A 340 -11.34 -43.47 -16.66
N GLU A 341 -11.58 -43.83 -17.93
CA GLU A 341 -10.53 -44.08 -18.93
C GLU A 341 -9.68 -42.81 -19.14
N LEU A 342 -10.33 -41.68 -19.44
CA LEU A 342 -9.64 -40.39 -19.60
C LEU A 342 -8.87 -39.96 -18.36
N ALA A 343 -9.45 -40.15 -17.18
CA ALA A 343 -8.81 -39.81 -15.92
C ALA A 343 -7.58 -40.70 -15.65
N GLN A 344 -7.61 -41.98 -16.04
CA GLN A 344 -6.43 -42.88 -16.00
C GLN A 344 -5.33 -42.43 -16.97
N GLU A 345 -5.71 -41.84 -18.10
CA GLU A 345 -4.78 -41.19 -19.04
C GLU A 345 -4.28 -39.81 -18.54
N GLY A 346 -4.71 -39.36 -17.37
CA GLY A 346 -4.29 -38.10 -16.74
C GLY A 346 -5.06 -36.85 -17.18
N ASP A 347 -6.24 -36.98 -17.78
CA ASP A 347 -7.09 -35.83 -18.15
C ASP A 347 -7.62 -35.11 -16.89
N GLU A 348 -7.14 -33.88 -16.64
CA GLU A 348 -7.47 -33.11 -15.44
C GLU A 348 -8.98 -32.82 -15.32
N GLU A 349 -9.64 -32.51 -16.43
CA GLU A 349 -11.07 -32.20 -16.44
C GLU A 349 -11.91 -33.43 -16.11
N ALA A 350 -11.56 -34.60 -16.65
CA ALA A 350 -12.24 -35.85 -16.33
C ALA A 350 -12.04 -36.22 -14.85
N ILE A 351 -10.83 -36.05 -14.31
CA ILE A 351 -10.54 -36.25 -12.88
C ILE A 351 -11.41 -35.32 -12.03
N LEU A 352 -11.45 -34.02 -12.37
CA LEU A 352 -12.28 -33.04 -11.66
C LEU A 352 -13.76 -33.41 -11.72
N GLU A 353 -14.27 -33.75 -12.91
CA GLU A 353 -15.68 -34.09 -13.10
C GLU A 353 -16.09 -35.30 -12.25
N LEU A 354 -15.28 -36.35 -12.22
CA LEU A 354 -15.53 -37.54 -11.40
C LEU A 354 -15.43 -37.25 -9.90
N ALA A 355 -14.44 -36.46 -9.48
CA ALA A 355 -14.23 -36.11 -8.08
C ALA A 355 -15.33 -35.17 -7.52
N LEU A 356 -15.98 -34.38 -8.38
CA LEU A 356 -17.02 -33.41 -8.03
C LEU A 356 -18.45 -33.96 -8.07
N ARG A 357 -18.63 -35.25 -8.35
CA ARG A 357 -19.97 -35.84 -8.34
C ARG A 357 -20.52 -35.93 -6.92
N ILE A 358 -21.77 -35.49 -6.78
CA ILE A 358 -22.51 -35.59 -5.52
C ILE A 358 -23.38 -36.85 -5.59
N PRO A 359 -23.21 -37.81 -4.67
CA PRO A 359 -24.07 -38.98 -4.60
C PRO A 359 -25.53 -38.57 -4.40
N SER A 360 -26.44 -39.16 -5.17
CA SER A 360 -27.87 -38.90 -5.01
C SER A 360 -28.36 -39.49 -3.69
N LYS A 361 -29.08 -38.68 -2.89
CA LYS A 361 -29.75 -39.14 -1.67
C LYS A 361 -30.94 -40.06 -1.95
N TYR A 362 -31.53 -39.96 -3.14
CA TYR A 362 -32.76 -40.68 -3.51
C TYR A 362 -32.49 -41.94 -4.35
N SER A 363 -31.35 -41.99 -5.06
CA SER A 363 -30.96 -43.10 -5.93
C SER A 363 -29.46 -43.32 -5.81
N PHE A 364 -29.05 -43.89 -4.68
CA PHE A 364 -27.65 -44.13 -4.37
C PHE A 364 -27.07 -45.22 -5.29
N ASN A 365 -25.95 -44.91 -5.95
CA ASN A 365 -25.20 -45.87 -6.76
C ASN A 365 -23.82 -46.10 -6.11
N PRO A 366 -23.56 -47.30 -5.56
CA PRO A 366 -22.29 -47.62 -4.89
C PRO A 366 -21.05 -47.53 -5.80
N GLU A 367 -21.17 -47.93 -7.07
CA GLU A 367 -20.06 -47.92 -8.02
C GLU A 367 -19.65 -46.48 -8.37
N GLU A 368 -20.63 -45.61 -8.63
CA GLU A 368 -20.39 -44.18 -8.85
C GLU A 368 -19.76 -43.53 -7.62
N PHE A 369 -20.25 -43.87 -6.42
CA PHE A 369 -19.68 -43.37 -5.17
C PHE A 369 -18.21 -43.78 -4.99
N ASN A 370 -17.89 -45.07 -5.20
CA ASN A 370 -16.53 -45.59 -5.09
C ASN A 370 -15.59 -44.95 -6.13
N LEU A 371 -16.07 -44.76 -7.35
CA LEU A 371 -15.31 -44.09 -8.41
C LEU A 371 -15.01 -42.62 -8.06
N THR A 372 -16.01 -41.89 -7.54
CA THR A 372 -15.82 -40.53 -7.05
C THR A 372 -14.80 -40.50 -5.91
N LYS A 373 -14.89 -41.42 -4.93
CA LYS A 373 -13.93 -41.51 -3.82
C LYS A 373 -12.51 -41.81 -4.27
N LYS A 374 -12.33 -42.70 -5.27
CA LYS A 374 -11.04 -42.98 -5.90
C LYS A 374 -10.39 -41.71 -6.44
N TRP A 375 -11.13 -40.89 -7.21
CA TRP A 375 -10.59 -39.69 -7.83
C TRP A 375 -10.44 -38.52 -6.84
N GLN A 376 -11.28 -38.44 -5.81
CA GLN A 376 -11.04 -37.52 -4.68
C GLN A 376 -9.72 -37.84 -3.97
N LYS A 377 -9.48 -39.11 -3.63
CA LYS A 377 -8.21 -39.56 -3.04
C LYS A 377 -7.03 -39.26 -3.95
N ASN A 378 -7.16 -39.51 -5.25
CA ASN A 378 -6.15 -39.18 -6.25
C ASN A 378 -5.80 -37.67 -6.23
N ILE A 379 -6.79 -36.78 -6.18
CA ILE A 379 -6.55 -35.34 -6.09
C ILE A 379 -5.80 -34.99 -4.79
N ILE A 380 -6.22 -35.52 -3.63
CA ILE A 380 -5.54 -35.27 -2.34
C ILE A 380 -4.06 -35.71 -2.41
N GLU A 381 -3.79 -36.87 -2.99
CA GLU A 381 -2.46 -37.48 -3.11
C GLU A 381 -1.60 -36.87 -4.23
N SER A 382 -2.21 -36.21 -5.21
CA SER A 382 -1.53 -35.66 -6.39
C SER A 382 -0.59 -34.49 -6.07
N ASN A 383 0.51 -34.37 -6.82
CA ASN A 383 1.40 -33.19 -6.81
C ASN A 383 0.93 -32.08 -7.76
N ASN A 384 -0.23 -32.24 -8.42
CA ASN A 384 -0.76 -31.24 -9.32
C ASN A 384 -1.52 -30.15 -8.55
N LEU A 385 -0.85 -29.03 -8.25
CA LEU A 385 -1.48 -27.91 -7.53
C LEU A 385 -2.59 -27.23 -8.32
N SER A 386 -2.49 -27.16 -9.65
CA SER A 386 -3.53 -26.58 -10.49
C SER A 386 -4.83 -27.36 -10.32
N LEU A 387 -4.74 -28.68 -10.43
CA LEU A 387 -5.85 -29.60 -10.20
C LEU A 387 -6.43 -29.48 -8.79
N LYS A 388 -5.57 -29.52 -7.75
CA LYS A 388 -5.99 -29.33 -6.35
C LYS A 388 -6.70 -28.00 -6.13
N LYS A 389 -6.13 -26.90 -6.63
CA LYS A 389 -6.71 -25.57 -6.49
C LYS A 389 -8.06 -25.45 -7.19
N LYS A 390 -8.16 -25.92 -8.44
CA LYS A 390 -9.43 -25.98 -9.19
C LYS A 390 -10.49 -26.78 -8.42
N PHE A 391 -10.09 -27.87 -7.75
CA PHE A 391 -10.98 -28.68 -6.93
C PHE A 391 -11.39 -27.96 -5.63
N GLU A 392 -10.43 -27.45 -4.86
CA GLU A 392 -10.61 -26.68 -3.62
C GLU A 392 -11.56 -25.49 -3.84
N GLU A 393 -11.36 -24.71 -4.91
CA GLU A 393 -12.22 -23.57 -5.25
C GLU A 393 -13.67 -23.99 -5.50
N LYS A 394 -13.88 -25.11 -6.20
CA LYS A 394 -15.21 -25.62 -6.50
C LYS A 394 -15.91 -26.15 -5.25
N ILE A 395 -15.24 -26.96 -4.44
CA ILE A 395 -15.84 -27.55 -3.22
C ILE A 395 -16.03 -26.52 -2.10
N SER A 396 -15.25 -25.43 -2.09
CA SER A 396 -15.39 -24.33 -1.12
C SER A 396 -16.53 -23.37 -1.47
N SER A 397 -17.07 -23.43 -2.69
CA SER A 397 -18.19 -22.58 -3.08
C SER A 397 -19.45 -22.91 -2.27
N PHE A 398 -20.26 -21.87 -2.01
CA PHE A 398 -21.49 -21.99 -1.20
C PHE A 398 -22.40 -23.15 -1.64
N ARG A 399 -22.45 -23.44 -2.95
CA ARG A 399 -23.26 -24.52 -3.52
C ARG A 399 -22.78 -25.92 -3.13
N PHE A 400 -21.48 -26.12 -2.95
CA PHE A 400 -20.86 -27.43 -2.76
C PHE A 400 -20.40 -27.68 -1.31
N ALA A 401 -20.14 -26.64 -0.52
CA ALA A 401 -19.47 -26.75 0.77
C ALA A 401 -20.10 -27.77 1.76
N SER A 402 -21.42 -27.94 1.76
CA SER A 402 -22.11 -28.89 2.65
C SER A 402 -21.98 -30.36 2.24
N TYR A 403 -21.64 -30.64 0.97
CA TYR A 403 -21.49 -32.01 0.45
C TYR A 403 -20.06 -32.55 0.61
N TYR A 404 -19.09 -31.67 0.84
CA TYR A 404 -17.67 -31.99 0.86
C TYR A 404 -17.02 -31.76 2.22
N THR A 405 -17.79 -31.77 3.32
CA THR A 405 -17.28 -31.50 4.66
C THR A 405 -16.14 -32.44 5.05
N THR A 406 -16.32 -33.77 4.92
CA THR A 406 -15.27 -34.77 5.20
C THR A 406 -14.04 -34.60 4.31
N MET A 407 -14.24 -34.22 3.04
CA MET A 407 -13.13 -33.99 2.11
C MET A 407 -12.30 -32.77 2.49
N ASN A 408 -12.97 -31.68 2.89
CA ASN A 408 -12.30 -30.51 3.42
C ASN A 408 -11.55 -30.83 4.73
N GLU A 409 -12.09 -31.69 5.59
CA GLU A 409 -11.41 -32.16 6.79
C GLU A 409 -10.16 -32.98 6.46
N GLU A 410 -10.19 -33.86 5.46
CA GLU A 410 -9.02 -34.63 5.00
C GLU A 410 -7.93 -33.72 4.41
N LEU A 411 -8.29 -32.74 3.58
CA LEU A 411 -7.35 -31.76 3.02
C LEU A 411 -6.68 -30.94 4.12
N VAL A 412 -7.47 -30.47 5.10
CA VAL A 412 -6.95 -29.78 6.28
C VAL A 412 -6.02 -30.69 7.07
N LYS A 413 -6.42 -31.93 7.34
CA LYS A 413 -5.61 -32.91 8.09
C LYS A 413 -4.25 -33.12 7.41
N LYS A 414 -4.25 -33.36 6.09
CA LYS A 414 -3.01 -33.53 5.32
C LYS A 414 -2.12 -32.29 5.39
N ALA A 415 -2.69 -31.10 5.24
CA ALA A 415 -1.92 -29.86 5.35
C ALA A 415 -1.34 -29.66 6.77
N LEU A 416 -2.04 -30.09 7.82
CA LEU A 416 -1.53 -30.10 9.20
C LEU A 416 -0.40 -31.12 9.40
N GLU A 417 -0.50 -32.32 8.80
CA GLU A 417 0.58 -33.33 8.77
C GLU A 417 1.84 -32.78 8.08
N GLU A 418 1.65 -32.01 7.01
CA GLU A 418 2.71 -31.29 6.28
C GLU A 418 3.20 -30.01 6.99
N LYS A 419 2.65 -29.69 8.18
CA LYS A 419 2.99 -28.50 8.97
C LYS A 419 2.81 -27.19 8.18
N ASN A 420 1.72 -27.07 7.44
CA ASN A 420 1.39 -25.90 6.64
C ASN A 420 0.95 -24.70 7.52
N ILE A 421 1.75 -23.62 7.49
CA ILE A 421 1.58 -22.38 8.23
C ILE A 421 0.33 -21.61 7.75
N ILE A 422 0.07 -21.58 6.44
CA ILE A 422 -1.07 -20.84 5.87
C ILE A 422 -2.39 -21.50 6.30
N THR A 423 -2.47 -22.84 6.25
CA THR A 423 -3.64 -23.59 6.74
C THR A 423 -3.88 -23.32 8.22
N LEU A 424 -2.83 -23.32 9.06
CA LEU A 424 -2.95 -22.96 10.48
C LEU A 424 -3.55 -21.56 10.68
N ARG A 425 -3.10 -20.56 9.91
CA ARG A 425 -3.66 -19.20 9.94
C ARG A 425 -5.12 -19.15 9.51
N GLU A 426 -5.50 -19.90 8.47
CA GLU A 426 -6.89 -19.99 8.01
C GLU A 426 -7.80 -20.62 9.05
N LEU A 427 -7.34 -21.69 9.71
CA LEU A 427 -8.06 -22.33 10.81
C LEU A 427 -8.21 -21.40 12.01
N TYR A 428 -7.19 -20.60 12.36
CA TYR A 428 -7.32 -19.54 13.35
C TYR A 428 -8.44 -18.56 12.98
N ILE A 429 -8.44 -18.01 11.75
CA ILE A 429 -9.45 -17.03 11.31
C ILE A 429 -10.86 -17.63 11.36
N LYS A 430 -11.03 -18.89 10.97
CA LYS A 430 -12.32 -19.60 10.96
C LYS A 430 -12.85 -19.85 12.37
N ASN A 431 -11.97 -20.10 13.35
CA ASN A 431 -12.35 -20.52 14.69
C ASN A 431 -12.32 -19.41 15.74
N ARG A 432 -11.63 -18.28 15.52
CA ARG A 432 -11.43 -17.22 16.54
C ARG A 432 -12.70 -16.68 17.23
N TYR A 433 -13.85 -16.78 16.57
CA TYR A 433 -15.16 -16.38 17.15
C TYR A 433 -16.04 -17.55 17.59
N ARG A 434 -15.69 -18.78 17.23
CA ARG A 434 -16.47 -20.01 17.51
C ARG A 434 -15.87 -20.82 18.65
N ASN A 435 -14.56 -21.02 18.62
CA ASN A 435 -13.79 -21.72 19.63
C ASN A 435 -12.40 -21.07 19.69
N TYR A 436 -12.24 -20.15 20.63
CA TYR A 436 -11.03 -19.33 20.74
C TYR A 436 -9.82 -20.16 21.17
N ASP A 437 -9.99 -21.15 22.06
CA ASP A 437 -8.87 -21.95 22.58
C ASP A 437 -8.20 -22.76 21.44
N ILE A 438 -9.01 -23.45 20.63
CA ILE A 438 -8.51 -24.15 19.44
C ILE A 438 -7.89 -23.18 18.42
N ALA A 439 -8.51 -22.01 18.22
CA ALA A 439 -7.97 -21.00 17.31
C ALA A 439 -6.57 -20.53 17.78
N LEU A 440 -6.42 -20.32 19.09
CA LEU A 440 -5.17 -19.91 19.70
C LEU A 440 -4.08 -20.97 19.55
N GLU A 441 -4.41 -22.26 19.72
CA GLU A 441 -3.47 -23.37 19.49
C GLU A 441 -2.92 -23.39 18.06
N TYR A 442 -3.79 -23.19 17.05
CA TYR A 442 -3.33 -23.11 15.65
C TYR A 442 -2.39 -21.93 15.44
N LEU A 443 -2.72 -20.76 16.00
CA LEU A 443 -1.92 -19.56 15.86
C LEU A 443 -0.57 -19.69 16.58
N GLN A 444 -0.55 -20.26 17.78
CA GLN A 444 0.66 -20.57 18.54
C GLN A 444 1.55 -21.55 17.78
N THR A 445 0.97 -22.59 17.19
CA THR A 445 1.72 -23.57 16.39
C THR A 445 2.38 -22.90 15.19
N ALA A 446 1.64 -22.06 14.45
CA ALA A 446 2.20 -21.30 13.33
C ALA A 446 3.30 -20.33 13.78
N ALA A 447 3.10 -19.61 14.89
CA ALA A 447 4.11 -18.71 15.46
C ALA A 447 5.39 -19.47 15.89
N ASN A 448 5.26 -20.66 16.48
CA ASN A 448 6.38 -21.52 16.89
C ASN A 448 7.21 -22.02 15.70
N TYR A 449 6.65 -22.03 14.48
CA TYR A 449 7.41 -22.30 13.26
C TYR A 449 8.28 -21.12 12.80
N GLY A 450 8.26 -19.99 13.51
CA GLY A 450 9.07 -18.81 13.20
C GLY A 450 8.37 -17.81 12.27
N ASP A 451 7.10 -18.03 11.96
CA ASP A 451 6.29 -17.20 11.08
C ASP A 451 6.03 -15.81 11.67
N VAL A 452 6.51 -14.76 11.01
CA VAL A 452 6.46 -13.38 11.55
C VAL A 452 5.02 -12.90 11.75
N LYS A 453 4.15 -13.04 10.75
CA LYS A 453 2.77 -12.57 10.86
C LYS A 453 1.95 -13.35 11.89
N SER A 454 2.16 -14.65 12.08
CA SER A 454 1.51 -15.41 13.17
C SER A 454 1.99 -14.93 14.53
N ASN A 455 3.29 -14.69 14.71
CA ASN A 455 3.83 -14.07 15.93
C ASN A 455 3.19 -12.70 16.20
N LEU A 456 3.11 -11.83 15.18
CA LEU A 456 2.48 -10.52 15.32
C LEU A 456 0.97 -10.58 15.58
N ASN A 457 0.27 -11.58 15.04
CA ASN A 457 -1.14 -11.82 15.35
C ASN A 457 -1.30 -12.32 16.79
N LEU A 458 -0.44 -13.21 17.26
CA LEU A 458 -0.44 -13.73 18.62
C LEU A 458 -0.17 -12.60 19.63
N ALA A 459 0.81 -11.75 19.35
CA ALA A 459 1.08 -10.55 20.13
C ALA A 459 -0.14 -9.60 20.16
N ARG A 460 -0.86 -9.44 19.04
CA ARG A 460 -2.08 -8.62 19.01
C ARG A 460 -3.18 -9.18 19.89
N ASP A 461 -3.39 -10.49 19.88
CA ASP A 461 -4.39 -11.16 20.69
C ASP A 461 -4.09 -10.97 22.18
N TYR A 462 -2.81 -11.09 22.59
CA TYR A 462 -2.38 -10.82 23.97
C TYR A 462 -2.44 -9.34 24.37
N LEU A 463 -2.18 -8.41 23.45
CA LEU A 463 -2.15 -6.97 23.72
C LEU A 463 -3.51 -6.42 24.20
N GLY A 464 -4.61 -7.07 23.80
CA GLY A 464 -5.97 -6.75 24.26
C GLY A 464 -6.21 -7.07 25.75
N SER A 465 -5.36 -7.91 26.35
CA SER A 465 -5.46 -8.30 27.75
C SER A 465 -5.03 -7.15 28.69
N LYS A 466 -5.57 -7.20 29.91
CA LYS A 466 -5.13 -6.39 31.06
C LYS A 466 -4.12 -7.13 31.95
N LYS A 467 -3.91 -8.43 31.73
CA LYS A 467 -3.01 -9.25 32.54
C LYS A 467 -1.57 -8.94 32.17
N GLU A 468 -0.74 -8.65 33.18
CA GLU A 468 0.68 -8.35 32.99
C GLU A 468 1.42 -9.50 32.30
N GLU A 469 1.08 -10.76 32.64
CA GLU A 469 1.65 -11.96 32.02
C GLU A 469 1.46 -12.00 30.49
N ASP A 470 0.28 -11.61 30.01
CA ASP A 470 0.01 -11.56 28.57
C ASP A 470 0.82 -10.46 27.89
N ILE A 471 1.07 -9.34 28.58
CA ILE A 471 1.91 -8.26 28.06
C ILE A 471 3.39 -8.67 28.03
N ASN A 472 3.84 -9.44 29.01
CA ASN A 472 5.16 -10.05 28.97
C ASN A 472 5.31 -11.03 27.79
N LYS A 473 4.26 -11.77 27.43
CA LYS A 473 4.24 -12.58 26.19
C LYS A 473 4.34 -11.71 24.93
N VAL A 474 3.65 -10.57 24.88
CA VAL A 474 3.79 -9.59 23.77
C VAL A 474 5.24 -9.12 23.65
N LEU A 475 5.84 -8.70 24.77
CA LEU A 475 7.22 -8.21 24.81
C LEU A 475 8.20 -9.30 24.38
N ALA A 476 8.04 -10.54 24.86
CA ALA A 476 8.89 -11.66 24.47
C ALA A 476 8.84 -11.92 22.95
N ILE A 477 7.65 -11.88 22.35
CA ILE A 477 7.50 -12.02 20.89
C ILE A 477 8.20 -10.87 20.15
N TYR A 478 7.98 -9.62 20.59
CA TYR A 478 8.61 -8.47 19.95
C TYR A 478 10.13 -8.47 20.10
N GLU A 479 10.64 -8.87 21.25
CA GLU A 479 12.07 -8.98 21.54
C GLU A 479 12.74 -10.07 20.71
N ASP A 480 12.12 -11.24 20.56
CA ASP A 480 12.60 -12.33 19.69
C ASP A 480 12.67 -11.89 18.21
N LEU A 481 11.59 -11.30 17.69
CA LEU A 481 11.56 -10.79 16.32
C LEU A 481 12.58 -9.66 16.11
N ALA A 482 12.72 -8.76 17.09
CA ALA A 482 13.74 -7.71 17.05
C ALA A 482 15.16 -8.29 17.12
N GLN A 483 15.39 -9.37 17.85
CA GLN A 483 16.68 -10.08 17.91
C GLN A 483 17.01 -10.72 16.56
N LYS A 484 16.01 -11.32 15.91
CA LYS A 484 16.11 -11.87 14.54
C LYS A 484 16.27 -10.80 13.46
N GLY A 485 16.10 -9.52 13.81
CA GLY A 485 16.37 -8.39 12.93
C GLY A 485 15.13 -7.82 12.24
N ASP A 486 13.91 -8.15 12.67
CA ASP A 486 12.71 -7.55 12.08
C ASP A 486 12.62 -6.06 12.41
N ILE A 487 12.79 -5.23 11.38
CA ILE A 487 12.93 -3.78 11.53
C ILE A 487 11.63 -3.16 12.05
N ASN A 488 10.50 -3.61 11.51
CA ASN A 488 9.19 -3.08 11.89
C ASN A 488 8.85 -3.39 13.34
N THR A 489 9.08 -4.64 13.76
CA THR A 489 8.84 -5.07 15.13
C THR A 489 9.80 -4.39 16.10
N THR A 490 11.07 -4.23 15.72
CA THR A 490 12.05 -3.48 16.52
C THR A 490 11.58 -2.04 16.78
N ARG A 491 11.09 -1.34 15.75
CA ARG A 491 10.51 -0.01 15.92
C ARG A 491 9.24 -0.04 16.77
N THR A 492 8.33 -1.00 16.55
CA THR A 492 7.10 -1.13 17.34
C THR A 492 7.39 -1.41 18.81
N LEU A 493 8.42 -2.19 19.12
CA LEU A 493 8.89 -2.41 20.48
C LEU A 493 9.44 -1.11 21.10
N ALA A 494 10.21 -0.34 20.33
CA ALA A 494 10.68 0.98 20.75
C ALA A 494 9.51 1.94 21.06
N GLU A 495 8.51 1.97 20.17
CA GLU A 495 7.28 2.75 20.34
C GLU A 495 6.50 2.31 21.57
N PHE A 496 6.40 1.00 21.85
CA PHE A 496 5.73 0.47 23.02
C PHE A 496 6.42 0.90 24.33
N TYR A 497 7.75 0.82 24.40
CA TYR A 497 8.49 1.29 25.57
C TYR A 497 8.44 2.81 25.74
N PHE A 498 8.32 3.57 24.65
CA PHE A 498 8.26 5.04 24.70
C PHE A 498 6.87 5.55 25.05
N TYR A 499 5.85 5.02 24.39
CA TYR A 499 4.44 5.40 24.50
C TYR A 499 3.57 4.15 24.66
N PRO A 500 3.66 3.44 25.80
CA PRO A 500 2.77 2.31 26.02
C PRO A 500 1.31 2.78 26.03
N PRO A 501 0.34 1.90 25.71
CA PRO A 501 -1.07 2.21 25.91
C PRO A 501 -1.33 2.66 27.35
N TYR A 502 -2.28 3.57 27.57
CA TYR A 502 -2.57 4.13 28.90
C TYR A 502 -2.77 3.08 30.00
N THR A 503 -3.34 1.92 29.66
CA THR A 503 -3.54 0.79 30.59
C THR A 503 -2.26 0.02 30.93
N LYS A 504 -1.11 0.41 30.36
CA LYS A 504 0.18 -0.28 30.38
C LYS A 504 1.33 0.69 30.66
N GLU A 505 1.03 1.84 31.27
CA GLU A 505 2.01 2.90 31.55
C GLU A 505 3.19 2.42 32.41
N ASN A 506 2.98 1.39 33.23
CA ASN A 506 4.01 0.74 34.03
C ASN A 506 5.15 0.11 33.20
N PHE A 507 4.94 -0.13 31.90
CA PHE A 507 5.96 -0.66 30.99
C PHE A 507 6.79 0.44 30.30
N LYS A 508 6.52 1.72 30.57
CA LYS A 508 7.27 2.83 29.99
C LYS A 508 8.74 2.75 30.42
N ASP A 509 9.64 2.71 29.44
CA ASP A 509 11.09 2.67 29.65
C ASP A 509 11.81 3.40 28.50
N TYR A 510 12.15 4.67 28.74
CA TYR A 510 12.84 5.48 27.74
C TYR A 510 14.24 4.94 27.35
N LYS A 511 14.93 4.23 28.25
CA LYS A 511 16.26 3.68 27.93
C LYS A 511 16.12 2.53 26.95
N LYS A 512 15.20 1.60 27.21
CA LYS A 512 14.88 0.51 26.27
C LYS A 512 14.32 1.05 24.96
N ALA A 513 13.43 2.05 25.02
CA ALA A 513 12.89 2.68 23.82
C ALA A 513 13.99 3.27 22.93
N ILE A 514 14.90 4.07 23.50
CA ILE A 514 16.04 4.63 22.77
C ILE A 514 16.92 3.50 22.20
N TYR A 515 17.24 2.48 22.99
CA TYR A 515 18.02 1.33 22.52
C TYR A 515 17.40 0.66 21.27
N TYR A 516 16.10 0.37 21.30
CA TYR A 516 15.43 -0.25 20.15
C TYR A 516 15.25 0.70 18.97
N TYR A 517 15.04 2.00 19.21
CA TYR A 517 15.08 2.99 18.13
C TYR A 517 16.47 3.07 17.49
N GLU A 518 17.55 3.08 18.28
CA GLU A 518 18.94 3.07 17.78
C GLU A 518 19.20 1.80 16.97
N LYS A 519 18.72 0.63 17.45
CA LYS A 519 18.80 -0.64 16.73
C LYS A 519 18.07 -0.59 15.38
N ALA A 520 16.82 -0.12 15.35
CA ALA A 520 16.05 0.03 14.11
C ALA A 520 16.69 1.05 13.15
N ALA A 521 17.22 2.16 13.66
CA ALA A 521 17.94 3.16 12.88
C ALA A 521 19.22 2.60 12.24
N ASN A 522 19.96 1.73 12.94
CA ASN A 522 21.13 1.06 12.38
C ASN A 522 20.78 0.06 11.27
N MET A 523 19.55 -0.46 11.27
CA MET A 523 19.01 -1.27 10.16
C MET A 523 18.40 -0.42 9.03
N GLY A 524 18.53 0.92 9.09
CA GLY A 524 18.06 1.84 8.05
C GLY A 524 16.62 2.32 8.22
N ASP A 525 15.98 2.12 9.37
CA ASP A 525 14.61 2.60 9.60
C ASP A 525 14.55 4.14 9.74
N LEU A 526 14.08 4.80 8.68
CA LEU A 526 13.96 6.26 8.64
C LEU A 526 13.08 6.83 9.76
N ARG A 527 12.01 6.12 10.15
CA ARG A 527 11.10 6.60 11.19
C ARG A 527 11.80 6.66 12.54
N SER A 528 12.62 5.67 12.85
CA SER A 528 13.43 5.61 14.06
C SER A 528 14.53 6.68 14.05
N ILE A 529 15.18 6.92 12.90
CA ILE A 529 16.15 8.02 12.75
C ILE A 529 15.48 9.38 13.04
N LYS A 530 14.32 9.66 12.42
CA LYS A 530 13.54 10.88 12.66
C LYS A 530 13.12 11.02 14.12
N LYS A 531 12.71 9.90 14.74
CA LYS A 531 12.29 9.89 16.14
C LYS A 531 13.45 10.16 17.10
N LEU A 532 14.63 9.56 16.87
CA LEU A 532 15.83 9.83 17.67
C LEU A 532 16.29 11.28 17.54
N ALA A 533 16.29 11.84 16.33
CA ALA A 533 16.59 13.26 16.11
C ALA A 533 15.65 14.15 16.93
N GLN A 534 14.34 13.85 16.93
CA GLN A 534 13.35 14.57 17.73
C GLN A 534 13.61 14.44 19.24
N ILE A 535 13.77 13.20 19.74
CA ILE A 535 13.99 12.90 21.16
C ILE A 535 15.17 13.71 21.68
N PHE A 536 16.29 13.67 20.97
CA PHE A 536 17.52 14.30 21.41
C PHE A 536 17.56 15.81 21.19
N LEU A 537 16.78 16.36 20.25
CA LEU A 537 16.77 17.81 19.97
C LEU A 537 15.90 18.60 20.96
N CYS A 538 14.72 18.10 21.31
CA CYS A 538 13.77 18.85 22.15
C CYS A 538 13.17 18.06 23.33
N GLY A 539 13.48 16.76 23.48
CA GLY A 539 12.87 15.91 24.49
C GLY A 539 11.38 15.69 24.22
N GLU A 540 10.66 15.08 25.17
CA GLU A 540 9.20 15.21 25.21
C GLU A 540 8.83 16.64 25.66
N CYS A 541 7.65 17.14 25.29
CA CYS A 541 7.14 18.43 25.76
C CYS A 541 7.19 18.59 27.29
N GLU A 542 7.25 17.49 28.04
CA GLU A 542 7.22 17.44 29.50
C GLU A 542 8.58 17.12 30.15
N SER A 543 9.58 16.63 29.40
CA SER A 543 10.86 16.18 29.99
C SER A 543 12.07 16.57 29.14
N LYS A 544 12.69 17.70 29.52
CA LYS A 544 14.00 18.14 29.01
C LYS A 544 15.15 17.15 29.33
N LYS A 545 14.90 16.09 30.09
CA LYS A 545 15.92 15.12 30.55
C LYS A 545 16.47 14.23 29.42
N LEU A 546 15.76 14.09 28.31
CA LEU A 546 16.18 13.26 27.17
C LEU A 546 16.96 14.05 26.10
N VAL A 547 17.08 15.37 26.25
CA VAL A 547 17.78 16.22 25.28
C VAL A 547 19.28 15.92 25.32
N ASP A 548 19.83 15.57 24.16
CA ASP A 548 21.27 15.39 23.93
C ASP A 548 21.62 15.92 22.54
N TYR A 549 22.03 17.19 22.50
CA TYR A 549 22.29 17.85 21.22
C TYR A 549 23.44 17.21 20.41
N LYS A 550 24.39 16.52 21.06
CA LYS A 550 25.47 15.81 20.35
C LYS A 550 24.91 14.62 19.60
N LYS A 551 24.06 13.82 20.25
CA LYS A 551 23.34 12.73 19.59
C LYS A 551 22.35 13.25 18.54
N ALA A 552 21.62 14.32 18.84
CA ALA A 552 20.68 14.94 17.90
C ALA A 552 21.37 15.29 16.57
N LYS A 553 22.56 15.91 16.64
CA LYS A 553 23.36 16.22 15.45
C LYS A 553 23.65 14.98 14.61
N ILE A 554 24.06 13.86 15.21
CA ILE A 554 24.38 12.64 14.46
C ILE A 554 23.18 12.18 13.62
N TYR A 555 21.98 12.16 14.20
CA TYR A 555 20.78 11.76 13.46
C TYR A 555 20.32 12.83 12.46
N LEU A 556 20.45 14.12 12.78
CA LEU A 556 20.18 15.21 11.85
C LEU A 556 21.13 15.19 10.64
N GLU A 557 22.40 14.83 10.81
CA GLU A 557 23.35 14.64 9.71
C GLU A 557 22.94 13.48 8.80
N LYS A 558 22.49 12.36 9.38
CA LYS A 558 21.92 11.23 8.61
C LYS A 558 20.69 11.66 7.81
N LEU A 559 19.79 12.45 8.40
CA LEU A 559 18.59 12.95 7.71
C LEU A 559 18.91 14.01 6.66
N ALA A 560 19.89 14.87 6.92
CA ALA A 560 20.33 15.90 5.98
C ALA A 560 20.98 15.30 4.73
N GLN A 561 21.69 14.17 4.85
CA GLN A 561 22.18 13.40 3.70
C GLN A 561 21.03 12.90 2.80
N MET A 562 19.83 12.73 3.35
CA MET A 562 18.63 12.34 2.60
C MET A 562 17.90 13.54 1.98
N GLY A 563 18.40 14.77 2.16
CA GLY A 563 17.91 15.97 1.48
C GLY A 563 16.63 16.58 2.06
N GLU A 564 16.28 16.28 3.31
CA GLU A 564 15.07 16.81 3.95
C GLU A 564 15.30 18.25 4.46
N ALA A 565 14.52 19.20 3.95
CA ALA A 565 14.73 20.64 4.17
C ALA A 565 14.65 21.06 5.66
N ARG A 566 13.77 20.40 6.42
CA ARG A 566 13.62 20.64 7.87
C ARG A 566 14.85 20.22 8.65
N ASP A 567 15.49 19.11 8.27
CA ASP A 567 16.64 18.57 8.99
C ASP A 567 17.91 19.38 8.70
N LEU A 568 18.06 19.87 7.46
CA LEU A 568 19.04 20.89 7.11
C LEU A 568 18.84 22.17 7.93
N PHE A 569 17.60 22.66 8.06
CA PHE A 569 17.29 23.79 8.91
C PHE A 569 17.67 23.55 10.38
N ASN A 570 17.36 22.37 10.92
CA ASN A 570 17.70 22.02 12.30
C ASN A 570 19.22 21.93 12.50
N LEU A 571 19.99 21.44 11.52
CA LEU A 571 21.46 21.53 11.57
C LEU A 571 21.93 22.98 11.60
N GLY A 572 21.36 23.85 10.75
CA GLY A 572 21.63 25.29 10.80
C GLY A 572 21.36 25.89 12.18
N TRP A 573 20.27 25.47 12.82
CA TRP A 573 19.92 25.86 14.18
C TRP A 573 20.93 25.37 15.22
N THR A 574 21.42 24.12 15.10
CA THR A 574 22.45 23.61 16.02
C THR A 574 23.73 24.43 15.98
N TYR A 575 24.20 24.80 14.79
CA TYR A 575 25.39 25.65 14.63
C TYR A 575 25.14 27.11 15.04
N ASN A 576 23.94 27.65 14.79
CA ASN A 576 23.60 29.02 15.17
C ASN A 576 23.65 29.24 16.69
N PHE A 577 23.18 28.25 17.45
CA PHE A 577 23.06 28.35 18.91
C PHE A 577 24.11 27.54 19.67
N GLY A 578 25.09 26.93 18.99
CA GLY A 578 26.12 26.09 19.61
C GLY A 578 25.54 24.89 20.38
N LYS A 579 24.49 24.27 19.83
CA LYS A 579 23.78 23.16 20.48
C LYS A 579 24.36 21.83 20.00
N GLY A 580 25.19 21.22 20.84
CA GLY A 580 25.86 19.95 20.52
C GLY A 580 27.09 20.11 19.62
N VAL A 581 27.40 21.34 19.23
CA VAL A 581 28.55 21.76 18.42
C VAL A 581 29.05 23.11 18.91
N GLU A 582 30.29 23.45 18.53
CA GLU A 582 30.75 24.83 18.63
C GLU A 582 29.88 25.74 17.76
N LYS A 583 29.58 26.95 18.27
CA LYS A 583 28.77 27.93 17.55
C LYS A 583 29.53 28.36 16.29
N ASP A 584 28.91 28.20 15.12
CA ASP A 584 29.50 28.52 13.81
C ASP A 584 28.41 29.11 12.90
N LEU A 585 28.40 30.43 12.76
CA LEU A 585 27.35 31.13 12.04
C LEU A 585 27.49 31.00 10.52
N LEU A 586 28.70 30.78 10.01
CA LEU A 586 28.93 30.55 8.59
C LEU A 586 28.37 29.19 8.17
N LYS A 587 28.61 28.14 8.97
CA LYS A 587 27.95 26.84 8.76
C LYS A 587 26.44 26.94 8.94
N ALA A 588 25.96 27.65 9.95
CA ALA A 588 24.53 27.85 10.15
C ALA A 588 23.87 28.46 8.90
N LYS A 589 24.50 29.50 8.35
CA LYS A 589 24.08 30.15 7.11
C LYS A 589 24.06 29.17 5.93
N GLU A 590 25.12 28.38 5.73
CA GLU A 590 25.19 27.39 4.64
C GLU A 590 24.02 26.39 4.71
N TYR A 591 23.74 25.85 5.90
CA TYR A 591 22.63 24.93 6.09
C TYR A 591 21.27 25.58 5.90
N TYR A 592 21.08 26.82 6.37
CA TYR A 592 19.84 27.55 6.10
C TYR A 592 19.67 27.87 4.60
N GLU A 593 20.73 28.21 3.87
CA GLU A 593 20.67 28.40 2.41
C GLU A 593 20.23 27.12 1.69
N LYS A 594 20.81 25.96 2.07
CA LYS A 594 20.38 24.66 1.55
C LYS A 594 18.90 24.37 1.85
N ALA A 595 18.46 24.59 3.09
CA ALA A 595 17.07 24.39 3.49
C ALA A 595 16.10 25.35 2.74
N ALA A 596 16.50 26.61 2.56
CA ALA A 596 15.74 27.62 1.84
C ALA A 596 15.60 27.26 0.36
N ASN A 597 16.66 26.76 -0.28
CA ASN A 597 16.62 26.30 -1.67
C ASN A 597 15.68 25.11 -1.90
N LEU A 598 15.38 24.35 -0.84
CA LEU A 598 14.37 23.28 -0.83
C LEU A 598 12.98 23.78 -0.41
N GLY A 599 12.78 25.09 -0.29
CA GLY A 599 11.49 25.72 0.02
C GLY A 599 11.13 25.80 1.50
N PHE A 600 12.07 25.56 2.43
CA PHE A 600 11.76 25.65 3.86
C PHE A 600 11.70 27.11 4.32
N SER A 601 10.48 27.65 4.43
CA SER A 601 10.25 29.09 4.59
C SER A 601 10.88 29.69 5.87
N SER A 602 10.95 28.94 6.97
CA SER A 602 11.60 29.39 8.21
C SER A 602 13.12 29.59 8.08
N ALA A 603 13.76 28.95 7.09
CA ALA A 603 15.18 29.18 6.81
C ALA A 603 15.42 30.61 6.29
N TYR A 604 14.50 31.17 5.51
CA TYR A 604 14.58 32.56 5.05
C TYR A 604 14.54 33.55 6.21
N TYR A 605 13.71 33.30 7.22
CA TYR A 605 13.68 34.14 8.42
C TYR A 605 15.04 34.13 9.15
N ASN A 606 15.62 32.95 9.36
CA ASN A 606 16.91 32.84 10.04
C ASN A 606 18.04 33.46 9.22
N LEU A 607 18.03 33.31 7.89
CA LEU A 607 18.99 33.99 7.01
C LEU A 607 18.86 35.51 7.10
N ALA A 608 17.64 36.03 7.05
CA ALA A 608 17.39 37.46 7.23
C ALA A 608 17.86 37.95 8.60
N TRP A 609 17.63 37.16 9.65
CA TRP A 609 18.07 37.49 11.01
C TRP A 609 19.60 37.56 11.12
N LEU A 610 20.32 36.63 10.51
CA LEU A 610 21.79 36.64 10.48
C LEU A 610 22.32 37.93 9.83
N TYR A 611 21.71 38.40 8.74
CA TYR A 611 22.09 39.65 8.08
C TYR A 611 21.55 40.92 8.76
N TYR A 612 20.59 40.80 9.68
CA TYR A 612 19.98 41.93 10.39
C TYR A 612 20.73 42.31 11.67
N LYS A 613 21.21 41.33 12.45
CA LYS A 613 21.60 41.55 13.86
C LYS A 613 22.88 40.84 14.33
N ASP A 614 23.63 40.18 13.45
CA ASP A 614 24.82 39.42 13.86
C ASP A 614 26.13 40.15 13.53
N ASP A 615 27.12 40.02 14.41
CA ASP A 615 28.43 40.68 14.27
C ASP A 615 29.43 39.88 13.42
N VAL A 616 29.29 38.55 13.36
CA VAL A 616 30.16 37.66 12.55
C VAL A 616 29.71 37.70 11.09
N ILE A 617 28.40 37.69 10.86
CA ILE A 617 27.82 37.94 9.53
C ILE A 617 27.54 39.43 9.44
N LYS A 618 28.51 40.19 8.92
CA LYS A 618 28.41 41.65 8.75
C LYS A 618 27.00 42.08 8.33
N VAL A 619 26.39 42.95 9.13
CA VAL A 619 25.03 43.47 8.90
C VAL A 619 24.87 43.99 7.47
N ASP A 620 23.83 43.50 6.80
CA ASP A 620 23.44 43.87 5.43
C ASP A 620 21.91 43.85 5.32
N TYR A 621 21.30 45.01 5.53
CA TYR A 621 19.84 45.14 5.47
C TYR A 621 19.26 44.88 4.07
N LYS A 622 20.02 45.11 2.99
CA LYS A 622 19.52 44.83 1.63
C LYS A 622 19.42 43.33 1.42
N LYS A 623 20.43 42.57 1.85
CA LYS A 623 20.42 41.11 1.76
C LYS A 623 19.40 40.49 2.70
N ALA A 624 19.24 41.03 3.92
CA ALA A 624 18.16 40.61 4.81
C ALA A 624 16.78 40.84 4.16
N LEU A 625 16.55 42.00 3.53
CA LEU A 625 15.31 42.33 2.83
C LEU A 625 15.00 41.34 1.69
N GLU A 626 16.01 40.92 0.92
CA GLU A 626 15.85 39.91 -0.14
C GLU A 626 15.32 38.58 0.40
N TYR A 627 15.92 38.06 1.48
CA TYR A 627 15.44 36.81 2.09
C TYR A 627 14.06 36.97 2.72
N LEU A 628 13.76 38.12 3.35
CA LEU A 628 12.43 38.39 3.89
C LEU A 628 11.35 38.34 2.81
N LYS A 629 11.59 38.95 1.64
CA LYS A 629 10.66 38.91 0.51
C LYS A 629 10.39 37.48 0.04
N LYS A 630 11.44 36.66 -0.12
CA LYS A 630 11.28 35.22 -0.46
C LYS A 630 10.50 34.45 0.60
N GLY A 631 10.71 34.74 1.88
CA GLY A 631 9.94 34.14 2.97
C GLY A 631 8.46 34.56 2.98
N VAL A 632 8.17 35.82 2.61
CA VAL A 632 6.80 36.34 2.47
C VAL A 632 6.06 35.70 1.30
N GLU A 633 6.73 35.45 0.17
CA GLU A 633 6.16 34.69 -0.95
C GLU A 633 5.69 33.28 -0.53
N LEU A 634 6.33 32.72 0.49
CA LEU A 634 5.97 31.43 1.12
C LEU A 634 5.08 31.59 2.37
N ASN A 635 4.47 32.76 2.58
CA ASN A 635 3.58 33.09 3.71
C ASN A 635 4.21 32.85 5.10
N ASN A 636 5.53 33.02 5.25
CA ASN A 636 6.17 32.87 6.55
C ASN A 636 5.88 34.07 7.45
N SER A 637 5.14 33.86 8.55
CA SER A 637 4.70 34.93 9.45
C SER A 637 5.84 35.70 10.11
N ASN A 638 6.95 35.01 10.48
CA ASN A 638 8.11 35.68 11.06
C ASN A 638 8.78 36.62 10.03
N CYS A 639 8.85 36.21 8.76
CA CYS A 639 9.34 37.08 7.68
C CYS A 639 8.41 38.25 7.43
N ILE A 640 7.09 38.05 7.41
CA ILE A 640 6.10 39.12 7.22
C ILE A 640 6.21 40.16 8.34
N ASN A 641 6.28 39.71 9.59
CA ASN A 641 6.45 40.61 10.74
C ASN A 641 7.76 41.41 10.65
N LEU A 642 8.89 40.73 10.39
CA LEU A 642 10.19 41.41 10.30
C LEU A 642 10.27 42.35 9.08
N LEU A 643 9.60 42.03 7.98
CA LEU A 643 9.48 42.92 6.82
C LEU A 643 8.67 44.17 7.15
N GLY A 644 7.59 44.04 7.91
CA GLY A 644 6.85 45.19 8.46
C GLY A 644 7.77 46.12 9.26
N LEU A 645 8.63 45.56 10.12
CA LEU A 645 9.61 46.34 10.88
C LEU A 645 10.66 47.03 9.99
N PHE A 646 11.09 46.38 8.90
CA PHE A 646 12.02 46.97 7.94
C PHE A 646 11.42 48.23 7.28
N TYR A 647 10.15 48.20 6.89
CA TYR A 647 9.44 49.37 6.37
C TYR A 647 9.17 50.43 7.45
N GLU A 648 8.90 50.02 8.70
CA GLU A 648 8.70 50.94 9.81
C GLU A 648 9.96 51.74 10.16
N LYS A 649 11.12 51.08 10.14
CA LYS A 649 12.42 51.67 10.55
C LYS A 649 13.28 52.16 9.38
N GLY A 650 12.97 51.76 8.14
CA GLY A 650 13.75 52.08 6.95
C GLY A 650 15.03 51.22 6.80
N TYR A 651 15.00 49.95 7.23
CA TYR A 651 16.18 49.07 7.15
C TYR A 651 16.35 48.52 5.74
N GLY A 652 17.30 49.08 4.97
CA GLY A 652 17.58 48.62 3.60
C GLY A 652 16.46 48.93 2.59
N VAL A 653 15.44 49.68 3.03
CA VAL A 653 14.26 50.10 2.26
C VAL A 653 13.84 51.51 2.72
N GLU A 654 13.17 52.26 1.86
CA GLU A 654 12.60 53.54 2.24
C GLU A 654 11.55 53.35 3.35
N LYS A 655 11.63 54.19 4.38
CA LYS A 655 10.70 54.15 5.50
C LYS A 655 9.27 54.43 5.01
N ASN A 656 8.35 53.50 5.24
CA ASN A 656 6.95 53.62 4.83
C ASN A 656 6.02 52.97 5.86
N MET A 657 5.36 53.80 6.66
CA MET A 657 4.52 53.32 7.76
C MET A 657 3.25 52.60 7.27
N GLN A 658 2.65 53.07 6.17
CA GLN A 658 1.45 52.45 5.58
C GLN A 658 1.73 51.03 5.10
N THR A 659 2.91 50.81 4.52
CA THR A 659 3.37 49.48 4.09
C THR A 659 3.69 48.59 5.28
N ALA A 660 4.33 49.11 6.33
CA ALA A 660 4.55 48.36 7.57
C ALA A 660 3.21 47.87 8.17
N ILE A 661 2.21 48.75 8.23
CA ILE A 661 0.86 48.44 8.72
C ILE A 661 0.18 47.38 7.85
N SER A 662 0.32 47.43 6.52
CA SER A 662 -0.28 46.43 5.64
C SER A 662 0.30 45.05 5.89
N TYR A 663 1.60 44.93 6.15
CA TYR A 663 2.24 43.68 6.55
C TYR A 663 1.82 43.22 7.94
N TYR A 664 1.82 44.09 8.95
CA TYR A 664 1.37 43.72 10.30
C TYR A 664 -0.10 43.26 10.31
N LYS A 665 -0.98 43.94 9.58
CA LYS A 665 -2.42 43.58 9.48
C LYS A 665 -2.65 42.19 8.90
N GLN A 666 -1.83 41.75 7.95
CA GLN A 666 -1.98 40.41 7.33
C GLN A 666 -1.90 39.28 8.35
N ILE A 667 -1.09 39.46 9.41
CA ILE A 667 -0.76 38.39 10.35
C ILE A 667 -1.16 38.68 11.81
N ALA A 668 -1.71 39.87 12.11
CA ALA A 668 -2.03 40.30 13.47
C ALA A 668 -2.95 39.34 14.24
N ASN A 669 -3.82 38.58 13.57
CA ASN A 669 -4.71 37.62 14.23
C ASN A 669 -4.02 36.34 14.72
N PHE A 670 -2.77 36.08 14.28
CA PHE A 670 -2.04 34.85 14.61
C PHE A 670 -0.56 35.07 14.97
N ASP A 671 -0.03 36.29 14.80
CA ASP A 671 1.30 36.67 15.26
C ASP A 671 1.21 37.74 16.35
N LYS A 672 1.72 37.39 17.53
CA LYS A 672 1.62 38.20 18.74
C LYS A 672 2.42 39.51 18.67
N TYR A 673 3.50 39.54 17.89
CA TYR A 673 4.36 40.72 17.74
C TYR A 673 3.76 41.69 16.71
N ALA A 674 3.22 41.17 15.61
CA ALA A 674 2.53 41.98 14.62
C ALA A 674 1.26 42.62 15.20
N ALA A 675 0.49 41.88 16.02
CA ALA A 675 -0.64 42.43 16.78
C ALA A 675 -0.20 43.60 17.66
N ASN A 676 0.87 43.41 18.44
CA ASN A 676 1.42 44.43 19.31
C ASN A 676 1.94 45.66 18.53
N ASN A 677 2.66 45.46 17.43
CA ASN A 677 3.18 46.55 16.59
C ASN A 677 2.04 47.36 15.95
N LEU A 678 0.99 46.69 15.50
CA LEU A 678 -0.19 47.34 14.95
C LEU A 678 -0.96 48.12 16.04
N ALA A 679 -1.07 47.54 17.24
CA ALA A 679 -1.67 48.20 18.39
C ALA A 679 -0.89 49.45 18.82
N ASN A 680 0.45 49.36 18.88
CA ASN A 680 1.35 50.49 19.14
C ASN A 680 1.10 51.63 18.13
N TYR A 681 0.99 51.31 16.84
CA TYR A 681 0.66 52.31 15.82
C TYR A 681 -0.66 53.03 16.11
N TYR A 682 -1.72 52.28 16.42
CA TYR A 682 -3.02 52.89 16.73
C TYR A 682 -2.98 53.72 18.02
N ARG A 683 -2.25 53.25 19.05
CA ARG A 683 -2.03 53.98 20.31
C ARG A 683 -1.30 55.29 20.06
N ASP A 684 -0.21 55.28 19.29
CA ASP A 684 0.60 56.46 19.01
C ASP A 684 -0.20 57.52 18.22
N ASN A 685 -1.17 57.08 17.41
CA ASN A 685 -2.15 57.93 16.72
C ASN A 685 -3.40 58.26 17.57
N LYS A 686 -3.39 57.94 18.87
CA LYS A 686 -4.49 58.17 19.82
C LYS A 686 -5.82 57.47 19.45
N ASN A 687 -5.78 56.47 18.56
CA ASN A 687 -6.93 55.61 18.26
C ASN A 687 -6.97 54.43 19.24
N TYR A 688 -7.34 54.72 20.48
CA TYR A 688 -7.30 53.74 21.56
C TYR A 688 -8.32 52.59 21.39
N LYS A 689 -9.41 52.81 20.64
CA LYS A 689 -10.39 51.75 20.33
C LYS A 689 -9.77 50.64 19.47
N GLU A 690 -9.08 51.01 18.39
CA GLU A 690 -8.36 50.04 17.57
C GLU A 690 -7.12 49.49 18.29
N ALA A 691 -6.40 50.32 19.06
CA ALA A 691 -5.26 49.86 19.85
C ALA A 691 -5.68 48.76 20.84
N PHE A 692 -6.76 48.98 21.60
CA PHE A 692 -7.32 48.01 22.53
C PHE A 692 -7.64 46.68 21.85
N LYS A 693 -8.30 46.71 20.68
CA LYS A 693 -8.63 45.51 19.90
C LYS A 693 -7.38 44.67 19.59
N TYR A 694 -6.32 45.29 19.08
CA TYR A 694 -5.11 44.56 18.69
C TYR A 694 -4.23 44.18 19.89
N TYR A 695 -4.22 44.96 20.97
CA TYR A 695 -3.58 44.52 22.21
C TYR A 695 -4.29 43.33 22.85
N GLU A 696 -5.62 43.25 22.79
CA GLU A 696 -6.38 42.08 23.24
C GLU A 696 -5.99 40.83 22.44
N ILE A 697 -5.86 40.94 21.12
CA ILE A 697 -5.37 39.85 20.28
C ILE A 697 -3.94 39.45 20.67
N GLY A 698 -3.03 40.42 20.82
CA GLY A 698 -1.65 40.18 21.26
C GLY A 698 -1.58 39.48 22.62
N SER A 699 -2.40 39.91 23.57
CA SER A 699 -2.56 39.32 24.90
C SER A 699 -3.05 37.87 24.84
N GLN A 700 -4.08 37.57 24.02
CA GLN A 700 -4.57 36.21 23.81
C GLN A 700 -3.50 35.29 23.20
N LEU A 701 -2.65 35.84 22.34
CA LEU A 701 -1.50 35.14 21.75
C LEU A 701 -0.26 35.10 22.69
N GLY A 702 -0.38 35.60 23.92
CA GLY A 702 0.68 35.54 24.93
C GLY A 702 1.80 36.58 24.75
N ASN A 703 1.50 37.77 24.22
CA ASN A 703 2.42 38.92 24.22
C ASN A 703 2.31 39.66 25.55
N ASP A 704 3.39 39.67 26.33
CA ASP A 704 3.44 40.29 27.64
C ASP A 704 3.46 41.82 27.58
N GLU A 705 4.02 42.42 26.52
CA GLU A 705 3.96 43.87 26.32
C GLU A 705 2.53 44.34 26.02
N SER A 706 1.77 43.61 25.20
CA SER A 706 0.35 43.88 24.95
C SER A 706 -0.48 43.77 26.23
N MET A 707 -0.20 42.78 27.08
CA MET A 707 -0.82 42.68 28.40
C MET A 707 -0.48 43.89 29.28
N ASN A 708 0.78 44.34 29.29
CA ASN A 708 1.17 45.54 30.04
C ASN A 708 0.46 46.80 29.52
N GLU A 709 0.39 46.98 28.19
CA GLU A 709 -0.29 48.12 27.56
C GLU A 709 -1.80 48.13 27.82
N LEU A 710 -2.46 46.97 27.87
CA LEU A 710 -3.85 46.86 28.31
C LEU A 710 -4.01 47.31 29.76
N GLY A 711 -3.06 46.96 30.63
CA GLY A 711 -2.99 47.49 31.99
C GLY A 711 -2.96 49.01 32.02
N ILE A 712 -2.14 49.63 31.18
CA ILE A 712 -2.04 51.10 31.07
C ILE A 712 -3.35 51.70 30.55
N ILE A 713 -3.97 51.09 29.54
CA ILE A 713 -5.26 51.52 28.97
C ILE A 713 -6.35 51.55 30.03
N TYR A 714 -6.49 50.48 30.83
CA TYR A 714 -7.47 50.42 31.92
C TYR A 714 -7.12 51.35 33.08
N GLU A 715 -5.83 51.53 33.41
CA GLU A 715 -5.39 52.42 34.47
C GLU A 715 -5.70 53.90 34.17
N GLN A 716 -5.54 54.29 32.91
CA GLN A 716 -5.73 55.67 32.46
C GLN A 716 -7.13 55.94 31.89
N GLY A 717 -7.91 54.90 31.58
CA GLY A 717 -9.23 55.04 30.94
C GLY A 717 -9.14 55.43 29.46
N LEU A 718 -8.15 54.92 28.73
CA LEU A 718 -7.90 55.28 27.33
C LEU A 718 -8.78 54.46 26.38
N GLY A 719 -9.91 55.01 25.95
CA GLY A 719 -10.85 54.32 25.06
C GLY A 719 -11.69 53.23 25.74
N VAL A 720 -11.54 53.06 27.06
CA VAL A 720 -12.34 52.18 27.94
C VAL A 720 -12.62 52.90 29.26
N GLN A 721 -13.58 52.42 30.03
CA GLN A 721 -13.80 52.93 31.39
C GLN A 721 -12.58 52.62 32.27
N LYS A 722 -12.13 53.62 33.03
CA LYS A 722 -11.01 53.49 33.96
C LYS A 722 -11.32 52.42 35.02
N ASP A 723 -10.45 51.42 35.14
CA ASP A 723 -10.57 50.30 36.08
C ASP A 723 -9.17 49.83 36.54
N ILE A 724 -8.81 50.20 37.76
CA ILE A 724 -7.49 49.91 38.33
C ILE A 724 -7.34 48.44 38.73
N GLN A 725 -8.43 47.75 39.08
CA GLN A 725 -8.39 46.35 39.46
C GLN A 725 -8.16 45.47 38.22
N THR A 726 -8.81 45.80 37.11
CA THR A 726 -8.55 45.16 35.82
C THR A 726 -7.13 45.46 35.32
N ALA A 727 -6.64 46.70 35.46
CA ALA A 727 -5.26 47.04 35.15
C ALA A 727 -4.25 46.18 35.92
N LEU A 728 -4.45 46.02 37.23
CA LEU A 728 -3.61 45.17 38.09
C LEU A 728 -3.61 43.71 37.63
N ASN A 729 -4.75 43.17 37.18
CA ASN A 729 -4.83 41.81 36.64
C ASN A 729 -3.98 41.66 35.38
N TYR A 730 -4.08 42.59 34.44
CA TYR A 730 -3.28 42.57 33.20
C TYR A 730 -1.77 42.71 33.48
N TYR A 731 -1.36 43.56 34.41
CA TYR A 731 0.05 43.63 34.80
C TYR A 731 0.54 42.31 35.42
N ASN A 732 -0.26 41.66 36.27
CA ASN A 732 0.10 40.34 36.81
C ASN A 732 0.20 39.27 35.71
N LYS A 733 -0.71 39.27 34.73
CA LYS A 733 -0.64 38.39 33.56
C LYS A 733 0.65 38.61 32.77
N ALA A 734 0.99 39.86 32.46
CA ALA A 734 2.23 40.22 31.75
C ALA A 734 3.48 39.72 32.49
N TYR A 735 3.55 39.93 33.81
CA TYR A 735 4.68 39.46 34.61
C TYR A 735 4.78 37.93 34.66
N ASN A 736 3.65 37.23 34.83
CA ASN A 736 3.67 35.77 34.88
C ASN A 736 3.97 35.13 33.52
N ALA A 737 3.65 35.81 32.42
CA ALA A 737 3.93 35.32 31.07
C ALA A 737 5.43 35.35 30.73
N ASN A 738 6.15 36.43 31.06
CA ASN A 738 7.55 36.59 30.64
C ASN A 738 8.41 37.46 31.57
N LEU A 739 8.07 37.55 32.86
CA LEU A 739 8.75 38.38 33.86
C LEU A 739 8.83 39.86 33.43
N ASN A 740 7.79 40.37 32.77
CA ASN A 740 7.78 41.71 32.18
C ASN A 740 8.14 42.78 33.24
N PRO A 741 9.24 43.53 33.04
CA PRO A 741 9.76 44.44 34.07
C PRO A 741 8.92 45.72 34.19
N HIS A 742 8.27 46.17 33.11
CA HIS A 742 7.36 47.32 33.14
C HIS A 742 6.10 46.99 33.94
N ALA A 743 5.55 45.78 33.76
CA ALA A 743 4.42 45.31 34.54
C ALA A 743 4.74 45.21 36.03
N ALA A 744 5.89 44.64 36.40
CA ALA A 744 6.34 44.61 37.80
C ALA A 744 6.47 46.01 38.41
N TYR A 745 6.99 46.98 37.65
CA TYR A 745 7.06 48.37 38.09
C TYR A 745 5.68 48.99 38.29
N ASN A 746 4.75 48.79 37.35
CA ASN A 746 3.40 49.33 37.40
C ASN A 746 2.60 48.76 38.58
N ILE A 747 2.75 47.46 38.89
CA ILE A 747 2.17 46.85 40.10
C ILE A 747 2.74 47.51 41.36
N GLY A 748 4.06 47.74 41.41
CA GLY A 748 4.70 48.44 42.51
C GLY A 748 4.13 49.85 42.72
N LEU A 749 3.90 50.61 41.65
CA LEU A 749 3.27 51.93 41.71
C LEU A 749 1.84 51.89 42.27
N ILE A 750 1.04 50.90 41.89
CA ILE A 750 -0.34 50.75 42.39
C ILE A 750 -0.34 50.63 43.93
N TYR A 751 0.47 49.73 44.49
CA TYR A 751 0.53 49.53 45.94
C TYR A 751 1.25 50.66 46.69
N HIS A 752 2.25 51.30 46.08
CA HIS A 752 2.98 52.41 46.70
C HIS A 752 2.06 53.65 46.87
N TYR A 753 1.26 53.96 45.85
CA TYR A 753 0.45 55.18 45.81
C TYR A 753 -1.05 54.95 46.05
N ALA A 754 -1.45 53.73 46.43
CA ALA A 754 -2.85 53.36 46.70
C ALA A 754 -3.82 53.73 45.55
N LYS A 755 -3.42 53.44 44.31
CA LYS A 755 -4.20 53.80 43.12
C LYS A 755 -5.54 53.05 43.13
N GLY A 756 -6.63 53.73 42.78
CA GLY A 756 -7.93 53.09 42.51
C GLY A 756 -8.63 52.43 43.70
N GLY A 757 -8.38 52.90 44.92
CA GLY A 757 -8.97 52.30 46.13
C GLY A 757 -8.25 51.04 46.63
N ILE A 758 -7.17 50.62 45.96
CA ILE A 758 -6.31 49.54 46.44
C ILE A 758 -5.51 50.06 47.65
N LYS A 759 -5.58 49.32 48.77
CA LYS A 759 -4.91 49.70 50.01
C LYS A 759 -3.40 49.84 49.79
N LYS A 760 -2.83 50.94 50.31
CA LYS A 760 -1.38 51.18 50.31
C LYS A 760 -0.64 50.02 50.99
N ASP A 761 0.33 49.43 50.31
CA ASP A 761 1.19 48.38 50.84
C ASP A 761 2.65 48.60 50.38
N LEU A 762 3.44 49.20 51.26
CA LEU A 762 4.83 49.53 50.97
C LEU A 762 5.73 48.30 50.91
N GLN A 763 5.41 47.22 51.63
CA GLN A 763 6.22 46.00 51.61
C GLN A 763 6.01 45.24 50.29
N LEU A 764 4.76 45.15 49.85
CA LEU A 764 4.42 44.57 48.56
C LEU A 764 4.97 45.41 47.40
N ALA A 765 4.88 46.74 47.49
CA ALA A 765 5.52 47.64 46.52
C ALA A 765 7.04 47.43 46.44
N LYS A 766 7.75 47.35 47.58
CA LYS A 766 9.20 47.04 47.62
C LYS A 766 9.49 45.70 46.90
N LYS A 767 8.69 44.67 47.15
CA LYS A 767 8.84 43.34 46.52
C LYS A 767 8.69 43.42 44.99
N TRP A 768 7.71 44.17 44.50
CA TRP A 768 7.49 44.34 43.06
C TRP A 768 8.54 45.19 42.38
N TYR A 769 9.01 46.28 43.01
CA TYR A 769 10.12 47.06 42.45
C TYR A 769 11.42 46.25 42.34
N LYS A 770 11.73 45.38 43.30
CA LYS A 770 12.89 44.47 43.22
C LYS A 770 12.80 43.47 42.08
N ARG A 771 11.58 43.15 41.61
CA ARG A 771 11.33 42.25 40.47
C ARG A 771 11.43 42.95 39.12
N SER A 772 11.45 44.27 39.10
CA SER A 772 11.58 45.06 37.89
C SER A 772 13.05 45.42 37.66
N THR A 773 13.50 45.31 36.42
CA THR A 773 14.87 45.67 36.02
C THR A 773 15.00 47.12 35.55
N ILE A 774 13.89 47.86 35.41
CA ILE A 774 13.92 49.24 34.91
C ILE A 774 14.43 50.22 35.98
N ASP A 775 15.15 51.26 35.57
CA ASP A 775 15.79 52.19 36.51
C ASP A 775 14.81 53.00 37.35
N ASP A 776 13.62 53.30 36.80
CA ASP A 776 12.59 54.00 37.56
C ASP A 776 12.06 53.17 38.73
N ALA A 777 12.04 51.83 38.61
CA ALA A 777 11.70 50.96 39.74
C ALA A 777 12.75 51.06 40.86
N LYS A 778 14.04 51.15 40.51
CA LYS A 778 15.12 51.36 41.49
C LYS A 778 14.99 52.71 42.18
N LYS A 779 14.67 53.77 41.43
CA LYS A 779 14.41 55.11 41.98
C LYS A 779 13.21 55.12 42.93
N GLN A 780 12.12 54.43 42.60
CA GLN A 780 10.96 54.33 43.50
C GLN A 780 11.26 53.47 44.72
N LEU A 781 12.03 52.38 44.58
CA LEU A 781 12.46 51.54 45.69
C LEU A 781 13.28 52.34 46.72
N ALA A 782 14.18 53.20 46.26
CA ALA A 782 15.00 54.06 47.12
C ALA A 782 14.18 55.10 47.93
N LYS A 783 12.96 55.43 47.48
CA LYS A 783 12.08 56.37 48.19
C LYS A 783 11.30 55.72 49.34
N ILE A 784 11.21 54.39 49.37
CA ILE A 784 10.49 53.68 50.43
C ILE A 784 11.48 53.35 51.56
N LYS A 785 11.46 54.17 52.61
CA LYS A 785 12.24 53.96 53.85
C LYS A 785 11.94 52.59 54.47
#